data_AF-A0A818LSZ5-F1
#
_entry.id   AF-A0A818LSZ5-F1
#
_cell.length_a   1.000
_cell.length_b   1.000
_cell.length_c   1.000
_cell.angle_alpha   90.00
_cell.angle_beta   90.00
_cell.angle_gamma   90.00
#
_symmetry.space_group_name_H-M   'P 1'
#
loop_
_entity.id
_entity.type
_entity.pdbx_description
1 polymer ?
#
loop_
_entity_poly.entity_id
_entity_poly.type
_entity_poly.pdbx_seq_one_letter_code
_entity_poly.pdbx_strand_id
1 'polypeptide(L)'
;MPAAEKIIHRYFHQLISGCGNPQCSNIYCRSSSSFKYDKTILEDRNQVAAEVIRLSSEYAPLCDDVNLIEENEQKIKINNLTENNLQELISQCEKTNDWNILEKSMEIIFSNRFNLLTSFLKVDFTENISNKSESSPTASATPKSFFIHDPRITLDNDEITLDFDVMKSTMKLLRSYEDQISSTIHKSLDLLLNQLQYELKSKRNEFETDANFFNLFLIIFELPYLSDPLFLFDVARLFYSILTNLSIKAQAKFVRILSKYKTNLDAYVVHVQQYITMHTLRWCDRVGIETNSEELLSSEPGMKEGLNTLRLLFYANLLGGQRDSSEIIDIERKNYEKTERELVERRQRHNDTDSDTEQQQQQRNEQQQSDSENVLVASTSSATPATRIKTRKATSEIEDTDSPYDNALQIKLDLKPNEYRRGQYAFDIFINEYANEKLEIKKEYLNFIQQPTSSIEFSFIYYPFFLSTINKIALLNIESKARMYLQRRSIFVHNIFSSVRLNPVFKINVRRDHLIEDALISLEYQGIEQPEELKKQLFVEFEGEQGHDEGGLSKEFFQLITEQIFSPEYAMFMTNEETRCLWFNPSAAEDLDREYTLIGMLFGLAIYNSIILDIQFPPILYRKLLGKFGTFEDLATSHPTSYKSLKSLLAFNEKDEGMTVEDAFSLTFQVAITDAIGSQLLFDLKDGGDTISVTNANREEFVQLYSDLLLNKSIQRQFDPFFHGFLLVTHDSSLRKLFRADEIDLLVAGSHVLDFNQLALAAEYDGGYSKDSPTIKNFWTVLMTFTDEQKRKFLRFTTGSDRTPIGGLARLKLIISRNGPDTDRLPTAHTCFNALLLPDYSSIEKLQEKLSIAIDNAEGFGLR
;
A
#
# COMPACT_ATOMS: atom_id res chain seq x y z
N MET A 1 10.24 -50.07 -1.18
CA MET A 1 11.45 -49.71 -1.97
C MET A 1 12.80 -49.90 -1.27
N PRO A 2 13.00 -49.96 0.07
CA PRO A 2 14.35 -50.02 0.64
C PRO A 2 15.14 -51.33 0.41
N ALA A 3 14.45 -52.44 0.10
CA ALA A 3 15.11 -53.73 -0.09
C ALA A 3 15.83 -53.86 -1.44
N ALA A 4 15.28 -53.26 -2.51
CA ALA A 4 15.87 -53.32 -3.84
C ALA A 4 17.17 -52.49 -3.93
N GLU A 5 17.18 -51.31 -3.31
CA GLU A 5 18.33 -50.42 -3.26
C GLU A 5 19.53 -51.06 -2.53
N LYS A 6 19.28 -51.71 -1.38
CA LYS A 6 20.32 -52.45 -0.65
C LYS A 6 20.93 -53.59 -1.47
N ILE A 7 20.12 -54.30 -2.24
CA ILE A 7 20.57 -55.39 -3.10
C ILE A 7 21.43 -54.85 -4.25
N ILE A 8 21.01 -53.75 -4.89
CA ILE A 8 21.76 -53.07 -5.95
C ILE A 8 23.12 -52.59 -5.43
N HIS A 9 23.17 -51.97 -4.25
CA HIS A 9 24.43 -51.56 -3.62
C HIS A 9 25.37 -52.74 -3.34
N ARG A 10 24.85 -53.90 -2.93
CA ARG A 10 25.66 -55.11 -2.71
C ARG A 10 26.27 -55.65 -4.01
N TYR A 11 25.52 -55.69 -5.11
CA TYR A 11 26.08 -56.07 -6.42
C TYR A 11 27.13 -55.08 -6.89
N PHE A 12 26.89 -53.78 -6.70
CA PHE A 12 27.84 -52.73 -7.08
C PHE A 12 29.15 -52.87 -6.32
N HIS A 13 29.09 -53.05 -5.00
CA HIS A 13 30.27 -53.29 -4.16
C HIS A 13 31.00 -54.58 -4.56
N GLN A 14 30.26 -55.65 -4.83
CA GLN A 14 30.82 -56.94 -5.23
C GLN A 14 31.62 -56.86 -6.55
N LEU A 15 31.19 -56.05 -7.52
CA LEU A 15 31.90 -55.83 -8.79
C LEU A 15 33.08 -54.85 -8.67
N ILE A 16 32.94 -53.78 -7.88
CA ILE A 16 33.95 -52.71 -7.80
C ILE A 16 35.04 -53.02 -6.78
N SER A 17 34.67 -53.40 -5.57
CA SER A 17 35.59 -53.61 -4.44
C SER A 17 35.80 -55.09 -4.13
N GLY A 18 34.82 -55.92 -4.50
CA GLY A 18 34.77 -57.31 -4.08
C GLY A 18 34.40 -57.45 -2.60
N CYS A 19 34.29 -58.68 -2.11
CA CYS A 19 33.92 -58.97 -0.74
C CYS A 19 35.11 -59.00 0.21
N GLY A 20 36.35 -58.79 -0.23
CA GLY A 20 37.55 -58.82 0.62
C GLY A 20 38.02 -60.21 1.04
N ASN A 21 37.30 -61.29 0.71
CA ASN A 21 37.75 -62.67 0.97
C ASN A 21 38.70 -63.15 -0.15
N PRO A 22 40.00 -63.43 0.13
CA PRO A 22 40.97 -63.86 -0.88
C PRO A 22 40.72 -65.28 -1.43
N GLN A 23 39.82 -66.07 -0.83
CA GLN A 23 39.40 -67.39 -1.30
C GLN A 23 37.96 -67.38 -1.85
N CYS A 24 37.45 -66.20 -2.26
CA CYS A 24 36.09 -66.08 -2.78
C CYS A 24 35.89 -66.92 -4.06
N SER A 25 34.89 -67.81 -4.05
CA SER A 25 34.49 -68.64 -5.19
C SER A 25 33.44 -68.00 -6.10
N ASN A 26 32.93 -66.81 -5.74
CA ASN A 26 31.90 -66.12 -6.51
C ASN A 26 32.52 -65.43 -7.74
N ILE A 27 32.22 -65.94 -8.93
CA ILE A 27 32.73 -65.42 -10.21
C ILE A 27 32.31 -63.97 -10.48
N TYR A 28 31.28 -63.46 -9.81
CA TYR A 28 30.82 -62.07 -9.93
C TYR A 28 31.42 -61.15 -8.87
N CYS A 29 32.40 -61.62 -8.09
CA CYS A 29 33.08 -60.87 -7.05
C CYS A 29 34.52 -60.54 -7.42
N ARG A 30 34.91 -59.26 -7.35
CA ARG A 30 36.27 -58.82 -7.71
C ARG A 30 37.37 -59.47 -6.87
N SER A 31 37.04 -59.92 -5.66
CA SER A 31 37.95 -60.65 -4.77
C SER A 31 38.15 -62.12 -5.17
N SER A 32 37.37 -62.64 -6.13
CA SER A 32 37.52 -64.01 -6.63
C SER A 32 38.70 -64.14 -7.59
N SER A 33 39.44 -65.25 -7.47
CA SER A 33 40.49 -65.63 -8.42
C SER A 33 39.95 -65.99 -9.80
N SER A 34 38.66 -66.29 -9.91
CA SER A 34 37.95 -66.65 -11.15
C SER A 34 36.93 -65.57 -11.56
N PHE A 35 37.25 -64.30 -11.29
CA PHE A 35 36.37 -63.18 -11.59
C PHE A 35 36.04 -63.09 -13.09
N LYS A 36 34.75 -62.98 -13.41
CA LYS A 36 34.19 -63.12 -14.76
C LYS A 36 34.56 -61.97 -15.70
N TYR A 37 34.77 -60.77 -15.17
CA TYR A 37 35.03 -59.56 -15.95
C TYR A 37 36.51 -59.22 -15.95
N ASP A 38 36.99 -58.62 -17.04
CA ASP A 38 38.32 -58.02 -17.06
C ASP A 38 38.37 -56.86 -16.05
N LYS A 39 39.40 -56.84 -15.20
CA LYS A 39 39.56 -55.87 -14.12
C LYS A 39 39.68 -54.43 -14.62
N THR A 40 40.05 -54.25 -15.89
CA THR A 40 40.18 -52.95 -16.57
C THR A 40 38.85 -52.43 -17.13
N ILE A 41 37.91 -53.30 -17.48
CA ILE A 41 36.61 -52.93 -18.10
C ILE A 41 35.66 -52.28 -17.07
N LEU A 42 35.83 -52.58 -15.78
CA LEU A 42 34.99 -52.06 -14.69
C LEU A 42 35.44 -50.70 -14.13
N GLU A 43 36.29 -49.97 -14.83
CA GLU A 43 36.64 -48.57 -14.49
C GLU A 43 35.54 -47.59 -14.94
N ASP A 44 34.70 -47.95 -15.92
CA ASP A 44 33.52 -47.18 -16.33
C ASP A 44 32.32 -47.46 -15.41
N ARG A 45 31.95 -46.46 -14.61
CA ARG A 45 30.84 -46.54 -13.64
C ARG A 45 29.48 -46.77 -14.29
N ASN A 46 29.28 -46.33 -15.54
CA ASN A 46 28.00 -46.50 -16.23
C ASN A 46 27.83 -47.95 -16.71
N GLN A 47 28.90 -48.60 -17.16
CA GLN A 47 28.89 -50.03 -17.51
C GLN A 47 28.69 -50.91 -16.29
N VAL A 48 29.30 -50.54 -15.15
CA VAL A 48 29.09 -51.23 -13.88
C VAL A 48 27.62 -51.11 -13.45
N ALA A 49 27.02 -49.93 -13.53
CA ALA A 49 25.61 -49.73 -13.18
C ALA A 49 24.66 -50.57 -14.06
N ALA A 50 24.91 -50.62 -15.38
CA ALA A 50 24.13 -51.45 -16.30
C ALA A 50 24.24 -52.95 -15.94
N GLU A 51 25.45 -53.40 -15.59
CA GLU A 51 25.69 -54.80 -15.25
C GLU A 51 25.13 -55.17 -13.86
N VAL A 52 25.15 -54.25 -12.90
CA VAL A 52 24.49 -54.40 -11.60
C VAL A 52 22.99 -54.59 -11.77
N ILE A 53 22.36 -53.80 -12.64
CA ILE A 53 20.93 -53.95 -12.94
C ILE A 53 20.68 -55.35 -13.55
N ARG A 54 21.50 -55.77 -14.51
CA ARG A 54 21.41 -57.10 -15.14
C ARG A 54 21.54 -58.23 -14.11
N LEU A 55 22.60 -58.22 -13.29
CA LEU A 55 22.84 -59.22 -12.25
C LEU A 55 21.76 -59.24 -11.18
N SER A 56 21.22 -58.08 -10.81
CA SER A 56 20.10 -57.98 -9.88
C SER A 56 18.81 -58.58 -10.44
N SER A 57 18.56 -58.40 -11.75
CA SER A 57 17.40 -58.98 -12.43
C SER A 57 17.50 -60.49 -12.62
N GLU A 58 18.73 -61.02 -12.72
CA GLU A 58 19.01 -62.45 -12.87
C GLU A 58 19.21 -63.19 -11.54
N TYR A 59 19.10 -62.48 -10.41
CA TYR A 59 19.35 -63.03 -9.06
C TYR A 59 20.70 -63.76 -8.95
N ALA A 60 21.76 -63.16 -9.51
CA ALA A 60 23.10 -63.70 -9.45
C ALA A 60 23.58 -63.88 -7.99
N PRO A 61 24.46 -64.86 -7.69
CA PRO A 61 24.89 -65.07 -6.31
C PRO A 61 25.61 -63.82 -5.74
N LEU A 62 25.18 -63.40 -4.55
CA LEU A 62 25.87 -62.41 -3.72
C LEU A 62 26.77 -63.13 -2.71
N CYS A 63 27.92 -62.55 -2.38
CA CYS A 63 28.75 -63.02 -1.28
C CYS A 63 28.01 -62.77 0.05
N ASP A 64 28.10 -63.74 0.98
CA ASP A 64 27.60 -63.60 2.34
C ASP A 64 28.24 -62.37 3.00
N ASP A 65 27.42 -61.59 3.73
CA ASP A 65 27.73 -60.23 4.18
C ASP A 65 29.14 -60.12 4.78
N VAL A 66 30.06 -59.58 3.98
CA VAL A 66 31.36 -59.14 4.45
C VAL A 66 31.21 -57.68 4.85
N ASN A 67 31.57 -57.39 6.11
CA ASN A 67 31.64 -56.07 6.73
C ASN A 67 31.79 -54.98 5.68
N LEU A 68 30.68 -54.25 5.43
CA LEU A 68 30.75 -52.96 4.77
C LEU A 68 31.72 -52.14 5.59
N ILE A 69 32.86 -51.84 4.99
CA ILE A 69 33.90 -50.99 5.57
C ILE A 69 33.24 -49.63 5.83
N GLU A 70 32.78 -49.44 7.08
CA GLU A 70 32.57 -48.14 7.69
C GLU A 70 33.95 -47.49 7.93
N GLU A 71 34.71 -47.22 6.88
CA GLU A 71 35.91 -46.39 6.97
C GLU A 71 35.82 -45.27 5.93
N ASN A 72 35.33 -44.12 6.44
CA ASN A 72 35.53 -42.72 6.00
C ASN A 72 34.27 -41.83 6.06
N GLU A 73 33.25 -42.19 6.86
CA GLU A 73 32.13 -41.30 7.24
C GLU A 73 32.09 -41.01 8.75
N GLN A 74 33.25 -40.96 9.43
CA GLN A 74 33.31 -40.44 10.79
C GLN A 74 33.89 -39.03 10.80
N LYS A 75 33.04 -38.11 11.30
CA LYS A 75 33.19 -36.65 11.50
C LYS A 75 32.86 -35.88 10.22
N ILE A 76 31.61 -35.48 9.99
CA ILE A 76 30.80 -34.63 10.89
C ILE A 76 29.30 -34.88 10.64
N LYS A 77 28.56 -35.28 11.68
CA LYS A 77 27.08 -35.39 11.68
C LYS A 77 26.47 -34.17 12.37
N ILE A 78 26.75 -32.96 11.86
CA ILE A 78 26.00 -31.79 12.33
C ILE A 78 24.76 -31.69 11.46
N ASN A 79 23.63 -32.11 12.06
CA ASN A 79 22.34 -32.14 11.39
C ASN A 79 21.50 -30.89 11.71
N ASN A 80 21.98 -30.00 12.56
CA ASN A 80 21.28 -28.75 12.91
C ASN A 80 22.27 -27.60 13.12
N LEU A 81 21.78 -26.39 12.87
CA LEU A 81 22.57 -25.16 12.98
C LEU A 81 22.29 -24.49 14.33
N THR A 82 23.35 -24.36 15.12
CA THR A 82 23.41 -23.58 16.36
C THR A 82 24.71 -22.78 16.35
N GLU A 83 24.79 -21.71 17.13
CA GLU A 83 26.01 -20.90 17.23
C GLU A 83 27.22 -21.75 17.63
N ASN A 84 27.05 -22.64 18.61
CA ASN A 84 28.10 -23.54 19.09
C ASN A 84 28.58 -24.51 18.00
N ASN A 85 27.65 -25.18 17.31
CA ASN A 85 28.02 -26.13 16.25
C ASN A 85 28.67 -25.42 15.06
N LEU A 86 28.22 -24.21 14.72
CA LEU A 86 28.83 -23.42 13.64
C LEU A 86 30.25 -22.97 14.00
N GLN A 87 30.48 -22.50 15.23
CA GLN A 87 31.82 -22.14 15.70
C GLN A 87 32.77 -23.34 15.72
N GLU A 88 32.27 -24.52 16.09
CA GLU A 88 33.07 -25.75 16.05
C GLU A 88 33.45 -26.12 14.61
N LEU A 89 32.50 -26.06 13.67
CA LEU A 89 32.74 -26.28 12.24
C LEU A 89 33.80 -25.34 11.68
N ILE A 90 33.67 -24.05 11.97
CA ILE A 90 34.62 -23.02 11.52
C ILE A 90 36.00 -23.31 12.10
N SER A 91 36.11 -23.56 13.40
CA SER A 91 37.39 -23.87 14.04
C SER A 91 38.04 -25.13 13.46
N GLN A 92 37.25 -26.13 13.06
CA GLN A 92 37.75 -27.32 12.37
C GLN A 92 38.25 -26.96 10.97
N CYS A 93 37.50 -26.21 10.18
CA CYS A 93 37.88 -25.78 8.83
C CYS A 93 39.16 -24.93 8.86
N GLU A 94 39.31 -24.03 9.82
CA GLU A 94 40.52 -23.21 10.00
C GLU A 94 41.74 -24.06 10.36
N LYS A 95 41.56 -25.10 11.19
CA LYS A 95 42.63 -26.03 11.59
C LYS A 95 43.07 -26.96 10.46
N THR A 96 42.13 -27.44 9.65
CA THR A 96 42.41 -28.38 8.54
C THR A 96 42.69 -27.68 7.22
N ASN A 97 42.36 -26.39 7.12
CA ASN A 97 42.30 -25.62 5.87
C ASN A 97 41.42 -26.29 4.79
N ASP A 98 40.41 -27.05 5.19
CA ASP A 98 39.46 -27.74 4.31
C ASP A 98 38.03 -27.21 4.51
N TRP A 99 37.64 -26.27 3.64
CA TRP A 99 36.32 -25.64 3.68
C TRP A 99 35.20 -26.52 3.08
N ASN A 100 35.53 -27.64 2.41
CA ASN A 100 34.52 -28.58 1.92
C ASN A 100 33.69 -29.18 3.05
N ILE A 101 34.25 -29.21 4.26
CA ILE A 101 33.57 -29.64 5.48
C ILE A 101 32.38 -28.73 5.78
N LEU A 102 32.60 -27.41 5.73
CA LEU A 102 31.57 -26.42 5.95
C LEU A 102 30.53 -26.48 4.83
N GLU A 103 30.96 -26.55 3.57
CA GLU A 103 30.07 -26.67 2.42
C GLU A 103 29.16 -27.90 2.52
N LYS A 104 29.70 -29.10 2.76
CA LYS A 104 28.89 -30.32 2.90
C LYS A 104 27.92 -30.26 4.08
N SER A 105 28.34 -29.65 5.19
CA SER A 105 27.46 -29.48 6.35
C SER A 105 26.30 -28.53 6.03
N MET A 106 26.58 -27.41 5.35
CA MET A 106 25.54 -26.50 4.87
C MET A 106 24.62 -27.18 3.84
N GLU A 107 25.18 -28.00 2.95
CA GLU A 107 24.40 -28.76 1.98
C GLU A 107 23.38 -29.68 2.68
N ILE A 108 23.82 -30.46 3.67
CA ILE A 108 22.95 -31.38 4.44
C ILE A 108 21.88 -30.62 5.22
N ILE A 109 22.23 -29.48 5.83
CA ILE A 109 21.31 -28.71 6.65
C ILE A 109 20.25 -28.04 5.77
N PHE A 110 20.65 -27.30 4.74
CA PHE A 110 19.75 -26.52 3.90
C PHE A 110 18.99 -27.32 2.84
N SER A 111 19.39 -28.56 2.55
CA SER A 111 18.62 -29.45 1.65
C SER A 111 17.48 -30.20 2.36
N ASN A 112 17.44 -30.16 3.69
CA ASN A 112 16.51 -30.98 4.47
C ASN A 112 15.69 -30.14 5.47
N ARG A 113 14.36 -30.16 5.31
CA ARG A 113 13.44 -29.42 6.19
C ARG A 113 13.60 -29.77 7.68
N PHE A 114 13.87 -31.03 8.01
CA PHE A 114 13.98 -31.47 9.40
C PHE A 114 15.20 -30.87 10.09
N ASN A 115 16.31 -30.78 9.35
CA ASN A 115 17.55 -30.19 9.84
C ASN A 115 17.37 -28.68 10.12
N LEU A 116 16.69 -27.96 9.23
CA LEU A 116 16.35 -26.55 9.46
C LEU A 116 15.37 -26.36 10.61
N LEU A 117 14.32 -27.17 10.72
CA LEU A 117 13.32 -27.04 11.80
C LEU A 117 13.88 -27.37 13.19
N THR A 118 14.96 -28.16 13.27
CA THR A 118 15.69 -28.46 14.52
C THR A 118 16.86 -27.50 14.78
N SER A 119 17.07 -26.54 13.87
CA SER A 119 18.02 -25.44 14.04
C SER A 119 17.39 -24.31 14.85
N PHE A 120 18.19 -23.62 15.65
CA PHE A 120 17.77 -22.42 16.40
C PHE A 120 16.56 -22.59 17.33
N LEU A 121 16.32 -23.78 17.88
CA LEU A 121 15.21 -23.99 18.83
C LEU A 121 15.50 -23.28 20.17
N LYS A 122 14.47 -22.67 20.78
CA LYS A 122 14.55 -22.16 22.15
C LYS A 122 14.90 -23.31 23.12
N VAL A 123 15.67 -22.99 24.16
CA VAL A 123 16.24 -23.97 25.11
C VAL A 123 15.19 -24.93 25.67
N ASP A 124 14.01 -24.44 26.04
CA ASP A 124 12.91 -25.25 26.60
C ASP A 124 12.40 -26.36 25.66
N PHE A 125 12.61 -26.22 24.34
CA PHE A 125 12.23 -27.23 23.35
C PHE A 125 13.37 -28.19 22.98
N THR A 126 14.61 -27.88 23.38
CA THR A 126 15.78 -28.74 23.12
C THR A 126 15.83 -29.97 24.04
N GLU A 127 15.35 -29.86 25.29
CA GLU A 127 15.37 -30.97 26.28
C GLU A 127 14.43 -32.14 25.90
N ASN A 128 13.35 -31.86 25.18
CA ASN A 128 12.37 -32.88 24.75
C ASN A 128 12.85 -33.74 23.57
N ILE A 129 13.84 -33.28 22.80
CA ILE A 129 14.39 -34.02 21.65
C ILE A 129 15.44 -35.03 22.11
N SER A 130 16.23 -34.69 23.13
CA SER A 130 17.32 -35.49 23.68
C SER A 130 16.85 -36.80 24.33
N ASN A 131 15.69 -36.78 25.01
CA ASN A 131 15.15 -37.91 25.78
C ASN A 131 14.57 -39.08 24.94
N LYS A 132 14.58 -39.01 23.61
CA LYS A 132 14.09 -40.09 22.72
C LYS A 132 15.19 -40.87 21.99
N SER A 133 16.45 -40.53 22.19
CA SER A 133 17.58 -41.20 21.53
C SER A 133 18.12 -42.43 22.26
N GLU A 134 17.59 -42.79 23.44
CA GLU A 134 18.11 -43.88 24.28
C GLU A 134 17.17 -45.09 24.49
N SER A 135 16.14 -45.31 23.65
CA SER A 135 15.37 -46.57 23.71
C SER A 135 15.66 -47.48 22.50
N SER A 136 16.35 -48.58 22.79
CA SER A 136 16.70 -49.74 21.95
C SER A 136 15.67 -50.14 20.85
N PRO A 137 16.13 -50.63 19.68
CA PRO A 137 15.24 -50.98 18.57
C PRO A 137 14.66 -52.39 18.76
N THR A 138 13.35 -52.50 19.00
CA THR A 138 12.61 -53.74 18.73
C THR A 138 11.96 -53.65 17.35
N ALA A 139 12.23 -54.68 16.54
CA ALA A 139 11.81 -54.79 15.16
C ALA A 139 10.30 -55.08 15.05
N SER A 140 9.49 -54.06 14.80
CA SER A 140 8.27 -54.10 13.96
C SER A 140 7.47 -52.81 14.15
N ALA A 141 7.86 -51.74 13.46
CA ALA A 141 6.97 -50.59 13.30
C ALA A 141 7.27 -49.93 11.96
N THR A 142 6.27 -49.93 11.08
CA THR A 142 6.19 -48.99 9.96
C THR A 142 6.32 -47.56 10.49
N PRO A 143 7.00 -46.63 9.79
CA PRO A 143 7.20 -45.27 10.30
C PRO A 143 5.86 -44.53 10.25
N LYS A 144 5.14 -44.55 11.37
CA LYS A 144 3.97 -43.70 11.62
C LYS A 144 4.47 -42.28 11.88
N SER A 145 4.03 -41.34 11.04
CA SER A 145 3.83 -39.91 11.30
C SER A 145 4.62 -39.30 12.47
N PHE A 146 5.84 -38.83 12.20
CA PHE A 146 6.56 -37.97 13.13
C PHE A 146 6.26 -36.50 12.80
N PHE A 147 5.12 -36.02 13.29
CA PHE A 147 4.91 -34.59 13.53
C PHE A 147 5.81 -34.18 14.69
N ILE A 148 6.37 -32.95 14.67
CA ILE A 148 6.99 -32.32 15.85
C ILE A 148 5.87 -31.87 16.81
N HIS A 149 4.96 -32.79 17.13
CA HIS A 149 3.97 -32.64 18.18
C HIS A 149 4.28 -33.69 19.23
N ASP A 150 4.84 -33.29 20.37
CA ASP A 150 4.37 -33.92 21.60
C ASP A 150 2.91 -33.43 21.77
N PRO A 151 1.89 -34.32 21.74
CA PRO A 151 0.51 -33.93 21.96
C PRO A 151 0.25 -33.30 23.35
N ARG A 152 1.27 -33.20 24.22
CA ARG A 152 1.23 -32.49 25.50
C ARG A 152 1.69 -31.02 25.43
N ILE A 153 2.26 -30.56 24.31
CA ILE A 153 2.67 -29.17 24.13
C ILE A 153 1.64 -28.48 23.24
N THR A 154 0.62 -27.90 23.86
CA THR A 154 -0.28 -26.94 23.20
C THR A 154 0.40 -25.58 23.19
N LEU A 155 1.10 -25.27 22.10
CA LEU A 155 1.47 -23.90 21.79
C LEU A 155 0.20 -23.10 21.48
N ASP A 156 0.14 -21.85 21.92
CA ASP A 156 -0.88 -20.93 21.44
C ASP A 156 -0.79 -20.82 19.91
N ASN A 157 -1.93 -20.56 19.25
CA ASN A 157 -2.03 -20.64 17.78
C ASN A 157 -0.99 -19.78 17.01
N ASP A 158 -0.41 -18.78 17.66
CA ASP A 158 0.51 -17.79 17.08
C ASP A 158 1.90 -17.79 17.77
N GLU A 159 2.28 -18.85 18.48
CA GLU A 159 3.63 -19.03 19.06
C GLU A 159 4.52 -19.91 18.16
N ILE A 160 5.83 -19.67 18.23
CA ILE A 160 6.83 -20.48 17.54
C ILE A 160 7.98 -20.89 18.47
N THR A 161 8.63 -21.99 18.10
CA THR A 161 9.75 -22.61 18.84
C THR A 161 11.12 -22.03 18.48
N LEU A 162 11.19 -21.16 17.47
CA LEU A 162 12.43 -20.53 16.99
C LEU A 162 12.92 -19.46 17.98
N ASP A 163 14.21 -19.52 18.29
CA ASP A 163 14.95 -18.49 19.00
C ASP A 163 15.57 -17.51 17.99
N PHE A 164 14.94 -16.34 17.86
CA PHE A 164 15.36 -15.33 16.90
C PHE A 164 16.73 -14.74 17.20
N ASP A 165 17.09 -14.57 18.46
CA ASP A 165 18.36 -13.93 18.83
C ASP A 165 19.52 -14.86 18.53
N VAL A 166 19.36 -16.16 18.80
CA VAL A 166 20.32 -17.20 18.43
C VAL A 166 20.43 -17.34 16.90
N MET A 167 19.29 -17.36 16.20
CA MET A 167 19.29 -17.42 14.73
C MET A 167 20.05 -16.23 14.14
N LYS A 168 19.75 -15.00 14.56
CA LYS A 168 20.41 -13.79 14.05
C LYS A 168 21.91 -13.80 14.32
N SER A 169 22.32 -14.15 15.54
CA SER A 169 23.74 -14.23 15.90
C SER A 169 24.47 -15.25 15.04
N THR A 170 23.83 -16.40 14.80
CA THR A 170 24.39 -17.45 13.94
C THR A 170 24.44 -17.05 12.46
N MET A 171 23.38 -16.43 11.93
CA MET A 171 23.34 -15.94 10.53
C MET A 171 24.35 -14.82 10.29
N LYS A 172 24.58 -13.96 11.29
CA LYS A 172 25.62 -12.93 11.24
C LYS A 172 27.02 -13.53 11.17
N LEU A 173 27.27 -14.61 11.93
CA LEU A 173 28.53 -15.36 11.82
C LEU A 173 28.67 -16.00 10.44
N LEU A 174 27.60 -16.62 9.95
CA LEU A 174 27.56 -17.29 8.65
C LEU A 174 27.88 -16.32 7.48
N ARG A 175 27.44 -15.07 7.58
CA ARG A 175 27.74 -13.99 6.61
C ARG A 175 29.24 -13.76 6.39
N SER A 176 30.09 -14.03 7.38
CA SER A 176 31.54 -13.84 7.25
C SER A 176 32.20 -14.85 6.30
N TYR A 177 31.46 -15.90 5.89
CA TYR A 177 31.92 -17.00 5.04
C TYR A 177 31.06 -17.14 3.78
N GLU A 178 30.42 -16.05 3.34
CA GLU A 178 29.48 -16.01 2.22
C GLU A 178 30.10 -16.57 0.92
N ASP A 179 31.33 -16.17 0.60
CA ASP A 179 32.03 -16.60 -0.62
C ASP A 179 32.21 -18.13 -0.70
N GLN A 180 32.35 -18.80 0.45
CA GLN A 180 32.56 -20.25 0.52
C GLN A 180 31.25 -21.05 0.42
N ILE A 181 30.13 -20.51 0.92
CA ILE A 181 28.91 -21.31 1.13
C ILE A 181 27.71 -20.86 0.29
N SER A 182 27.71 -19.65 -0.28
CA SER A 182 26.56 -19.06 -0.97
C SER A 182 26.03 -19.96 -2.10
N SER A 183 26.90 -20.42 -3.00
CA SER A 183 26.48 -21.30 -4.10
C SER A 183 25.93 -22.64 -3.61
N THR A 184 26.51 -23.20 -2.55
CA THR A 184 26.07 -24.47 -1.97
C THR A 184 24.69 -24.32 -1.35
N ILE A 185 24.48 -23.28 -0.53
CA ILE A 185 23.18 -23.07 0.11
C ILE A 185 22.11 -22.72 -0.92
N HIS A 186 22.44 -21.94 -1.96
CA HIS A 186 21.53 -21.71 -3.08
C HIS A 186 21.02 -23.04 -3.68
N LYS A 187 21.91 -23.95 -4.07
CA LYS A 187 21.54 -25.25 -4.67
C LYS A 187 20.72 -26.11 -3.71
N SER A 188 21.10 -26.12 -2.44
CA SER A 188 20.40 -26.88 -1.40
C SER A 188 19.00 -26.35 -1.14
N LEU A 189 18.82 -25.03 -1.14
CA LEU A 189 17.51 -24.40 -1.00
C LEU A 189 16.63 -24.63 -2.21
N ASP A 190 17.18 -24.55 -3.43
CA ASP A 190 16.43 -24.90 -4.64
C ASP A 190 15.87 -26.33 -4.54
N LEU A 191 16.70 -27.30 -4.14
CA LEU A 191 16.27 -28.68 -3.93
C LEU A 191 15.17 -28.78 -2.85
N LEU A 192 15.38 -28.14 -1.70
CA LEU A 192 14.42 -28.14 -0.60
C LEU A 192 13.07 -27.52 -1.00
N LEU A 193 13.08 -26.37 -1.65
CA LEU A 193 11.87 -25.66 -2.06
C LEU A 193 11.11 -26.44 -3.13
N ASN A 194 11.80 -27.06 -4.09
CA ASN A 194 11.15 -27.95 -5.06
C ASN A 194 10.47 -29.14 -4.37
N GLN A 195 11.12 -29.75 -3.37
CA GLN A 195 10.51 -30.81 -2.56
C GLN A 195 9.27 -30.30 -1.81
N LEU A 196 9.37 -29.14 -1.16
CA LEU A 196 8.26 -28.52 -0.42
C LEU A 196 7.08 -28.17 -1.31
N GLN A 197 7.33 -27.69 -2.53
CA GLN A 197 6.27 -27.39 -3.49
C GLN A 197 5.48 -28.64 -3.86
N TYR A 198 6.14 -29.80 -4.00
CA TYR A 198 5.47 -31.07 -4.24
C TYR A 198 4.72 -31.59 -3.00
N GLU A 199 5.33 -31.47 -1.83
CA GLU A 199 4.75 -31.84 -0.55
C GLU A 199 3.47 -31.05 -0.24
N LEU A 200 3.46 -29.74 -0.48
CA LEU A 200 2.29 -28.88 -0.29
C LEU A 200 1.16 -29.21 -1.27
N LYS A 201 1.46 -29.66 -2.48
CA LYS A 201 0.43 -30.12 -3.44
C LYS A 201 -0.24 -31.42 -2.98
N SER A 202 0.50 -32.30 -2.31
CA SER A 202 0.03 -33.66 -1.97
C SER A 202 -0.54 -33.81 -0.55
N LYS A 203 0.01 -33.10 0.45
CA LYS A 203 -0.40 -33.22 1.87
C LYS A 203 -0.59 -31.87 2.57
N ARG A 204 -1.12 -30.88 1.86
CA ARG A 204 -1.32 -29.50 2.33
C ARG A 204 -1.78 -29.36 3.78
N ASN A 205 -2.82 -30.09 4.17
CA ASN A 205 -3.42 -29.97 5.51
C ASN A 205 -2.49 -30.46 6.62
N GLU A 206 -1.70 -31.51 6.39
CA GLU A 206 -0.75 -32.03 7.38
C GLU A 206 0.37 -31.01 7.64
N PHE A 207 0.86 -30.35 6.58
CA PHE A 207 1.93 -29.35 6.69
C PHE A 207 1.48 -28.06 7.36
N GLU A 208 0.30 -27.55 6.98
CA GLU A 208 -0.20 -26.30 7.55
C GLU A 208 -0.62 -26.43 9.02
N THR A 209 -0.83 -27.65 9.53
CA THR A 209 -1.10 -27.91 10.95
C THR A 209 0.14 -28.02 11.83
N ASP A 210 1.33 -28.22 11.25
CA ASP A 210 2.57 -28.27 12.03
C ASP A 210 2.88 -26.89 12.62
N ALA A 211 2.96 -26.83 13.96
CA ALA A 211 3.21 -25.59 14.68
C ALA A 211 4.54 -24.90 14.26
N ASN A 212 5.51 -25.68 13.79
CA ASN A 212 6.85 -25.21 13.48
C ASN A 212 7.09 -24.98 11.99
N PHE A 213 6.13 -25.31 11.12
CA PHE A 213 6.29 -25.16 9.66
C PHE A 213 6.72 -23.75 9.26
N PHE A 214 6.20 -22.73 9.95
CA PHE A 214 6.53 -21.34 9.66
C PHE A 214 7.97 -20.93 10.02
N ASN A 215 8.63 -21.66 10.92
CA ASN A 215 10.05 -21.43 11.25
C ASN A 215 10.93 -21.53 10.00
N LEU A 216 10.58 -22.43 9.07
CA LEU A 216 11.33 -22.58 7.85
C LEU A 216 11.38 -21.28 7.03
N PHE A 217 10.22 -20.62 6.86
CA PHE A 217 10.17 -19.35 6.12
C PHE A 217 10.96 -18.26 6.84
N LEU A 218 10.86 -18.21 8.18
CA LEU A 218 11.59 -17.24 9.00
C LEU A 218 13.11 -17.44 8.87
N ILE A 219 13.58 -18.69 8.93
CA ILE A 219 15.01 -19.02 8.75
C ILE A 219 15.48 -18.62 7.35
N ILE A 220 14.71 -18.92 6.30
CA ILE A 220 15.07 -18.56 4.92
C ILE A 220 15.13 -17.05 4.75
N PHE A 221 14.17 -16.30 5.31
CA PHE A 221 14.15 -14.84 5.27
C PHE A 221 15.34 -14.19 6.01
N GLU A 222 16.05 -14.93 6.85
CA GLU A 222 17.19 -14.43 7.65
C GLU A 222 18.55 -14.80 7.05
N LEU A 223 18.54 -15.39 5.86
CA LEU A 223 19.76 -15.74 5.15
C LEU A 223 20.53 -14.48 4.72
N PRO A 224 21.86 -14.44 4.89
CA PRO A 224 22.64 -13.22 4.68
C PRO A 224 22.79 -12.78 3.22
N TYR A 225 22.59 -13.68 2.25
CA TYR A 225 22.80 -13.46 0.81
C TYR A 225 21.49 -13.54 -0.01
N LEU A 226 20.34 -13.29 0.63
CA LEU A 226 19.05 -13.21 -0.08
C LEU A 226 19.07 -12.21 -1.25
N SER A 227 19.78 -11.10 -1.10
CA SER A 227 19.92 -10.07 -2.13
C SER A 227 20.85 -10.45 -3.30
N ASP A 228 21.46 -11.63 -3.29
CA ASP A 228 22.28 -12.11 -4.42
C ASP A 228 21.40 -12.25 -5.69
N PRO A 229 21.80 -11.67 -6.83
CA PRO A 229 21.04 -11.78 -8.07
C PRO A 229 20.66 -13.21 -8.46
N LEU A 230 21.56 -14.18 -8.29
CA LEU A 230 21.28 -15.58 -8.60
C LEU A 230 20.15 -16.10 -7.71
N PHE A 231 20.18 -15.78 -6.42
CA PHE A 231 19.14 -16.17 -5.47
C PHE A 231 17.77 -15.57 -5.85
N LEU A 232 17.75 -14.31 -6.26
CA LEU A 232 16.53 -13.59 -6.66
C LEU A 232 15.84 -14.22 -7.88
N PHE A 233 16.57 -14.81 -8.84
CA PHE A 233 15.97 -15.39 -10.04
C PHE A 233 15.24 -16.71 -9.80
N ASP A 234 15.88 -17.66 -9.13
CA ASP A 234 15.41 -19.04 -9.06
C ASP A 234 14.77 -19.37 -7.71
N VAL A 235 15.54 -19.19 -6.64
CA VAL A 235 15.15 -19.59 -5.28
C VAL A 235 14.04 -18.68 -4.74
N ALA A 236 14.17 -17.36 -4.89
CA ALA A 236 13.17 -16.41 -4.39
C ALA A 236 11.80 -16.61 -5.07
N ARG A 237 11.77 -16.87 -6.39
CA ARG A 237 10.53 -17.14 -7.11
C ARG A 237 9.82 -18.38 -6.59
N LEU A 238 10.54 -19.49 -6.36
CA LEU A 238 9.99 -20.71 -5.79
C LEU A 238 9.50 -20.49 -4.35
N PHE A 239 10.29 -19.80 -3.55
CA PHE A 239 9.98 -19.46 -2.16
C PHE A 239 8.70 -18.63 -2.04
N TYR A 240 8.58 -17.54 -2.80
CA TYR A 240 7.40 -16.70 -2.84
C TYR A 240 6.19 -17.44 -3.43
N SER A 241 6.39 -18.26 -4.46
CA SER A 241 5.32 -19.12 -4.99
C SER A 241 4.79 -20.06 -3.91
N ILE A 242 5.65 -20.66 -3.08
CA ILE A 242 5.23 -21.53 -1.98
C ILE A 242 4.42 -20.75 -0.94
N LEU A 243 4.92 -19.61 -0.46
CA LEU A 243 4.24 -18.76 0.51
C LEU A 243 2.85 -18.32 0.04
N THR A 244 2.74 -17.95 -1.23
CA THR A 244 1.51 -17.43 -1.82
C THR A 244 0.50 -18.52 -2.16
N ASN A 245 0.95 -19.78 -2.29
CA ASN A 245 0.09 -20.95 -2.48
C ASN A 245 -0.39 -21.59 -1.16
N LEU A 246 0.06 -21.11 0.01
CA LEU A 246 -0.48 -21.53 1.32
C LEU A 246 -1.98 -21.22 1.42
N SER A 247 -2.73 -21.96 2.24
CA SER A 247 -4.14 -21.65 2.47
C SER A 247 -4.30 -20.27 3.12
N ILE A 248 -5.45 -19.63 2.91
CA ILE A 248 -5.73 -18.33 3.53
C ILE A 248 -5.61 -18.40 5.07
N LYS A 249 -5.95 -19.55 5.68
CA LYS A 249 -5.76 -19.77 7.12
C LYS A 249 -4.28 -19.80 7.51
N ALA A 250 -3.46 -20.51 6.74
CA ALA A 250 -2.03 -20.59 6.96
C ALA A 250 -1.32 -19.25 6.72
N GLN A 251 -1.68 -18.52 5.66
CA GLN A 251 -1.20 -17.16 5.41
C GLN A 251 -1.57 -16.22 6.55
N ALA A 252 -2.81 -16.27 7.04
CA ALA A 252 -3.24 -15.46 8.18
C ALA A 252 -2.44 -15.75 9.45
N LYS A 253 -2.19 -17.04 9.75
CA LYS A 253 -1.33 -17.45 10.86
C LYS A 253 0.11 -16.95 10.68
N PHE A 254 0.68 -17.09 9.49
CA PHE A 254 2.03 -16.58 9.19
C PHE A 254 2.15 -15.07 9.40
N VAL A 255 1.15 -14.31 8.93
CA VAL A 255 1.10 -12.85 9.08
C VAL A 255 1.04 -12.43 10.56
N ARG A 256 0.26 -13.13 11.39
CA ARG A 256 0.20 -12.90 12.85
C ARG A 256 1.49 -13.25 13.58
N ILE A 257 2.20 -14.28 13.11
CA ILE A 257 3.53 -14.62 13.61
C ILE A 257 4.48 -13.47 13.28
N LEU A 258 4.57 -13.05 12.01
CA LEU A 258 5.45 -11.96 11.57
C LEU A 258 5.18 -10.64 12.30
N SER A 259 3.92 -10.29 12.58
CA SER A 259 3.58 -9.02 13.25
C SER A 259 4.10 -8.91 14.68
N LYS A 260 4.47 -10.03 15.31
CA LYS A 260 5.05 -10.05 16.66
C LYS A 260 6.57 -9.79 16.65
N TYR A 261 7.26 -10.05 15.54
CA TYR A 261 8.73 -10.03 15.48
C TYR A 261 9.24 -8.76 14.82
N LYS A 262 9.61 -7.78 15.66
CA LYS A 262 9.73 -6.41 15.20
C LYS A 262 10.96 -6.06 14.37
N THR A 263 12.00 -6.88 14.38
CA THR A 263 13.37 -6.38 14.15
C THR A 263 13.89 -6.51 12.73
N ASN A 264 13.19 -7.20 11.80
CA ASN A 264 13.71 -7.47 10.44
C ASN A 264 12.66 -7.39 9.31
N LEU A 265 11.42 -6.96 9.60
CA LEU A 265 10.39 -6.92 8.56
C LEU A 265 10.80 -5.96 7.42
N ASP A 266 11.50 -4.87 7.74
CA ASP A 266 12.10 -3.94 6.78
C ASP A 266 13.10 -4.62 5.85
N ALA A 267 13.99 -5.46 6.37
CA ALA A 267 14.93 -6.23 5.55
C ALA A 267 14.20 -7.17 4.58
N TYR A 268 13.13 -7.83 5.04
CA TYR A 268 12.31 -8.71 4.19
C TYR A 268 11.58 -7.93 3.11
N VAL A 269 11.07 -6.74 3.45
CA VAL A 269 10.46 -5.83 2.47
C VAL A 269 11.48 -5.43 1.43
N VAL A 270 12.67 -4.98 1.82
CA VAL A 270 13.74 -4.61 0.88
C VAL A 270 14.08 -5.75 -0.07
N HIS A 271 14.18 -6.98 0.43
CA HIS A 271 14.45 -8.15 -0.40
C HIS A 271 13.32 -8.42 -1.43
N VAL A 272 12.05 -8.34 -1.02
CA VAL A 272 10.92 -8.48 -1.94
C VAL A 272 10.87 -7.30 -2.94
N GLN A 273 11.24 -6.09 -2.52
CA GLN A 273 11.35 -4.93 -3.40
C GLN A 273 12.43 -5.12 -4.48
N GLN A 274 13.61 -5.62 -4.10
CA GLN A 274 14.68 -5.95 -5.05
C GLN A 274 14.23 -6.99 -6.08
N TYR A 275 13.53 -8.04 -5.64
CA TYR A 275 12.93 -9.04 -6.52
C TYR A 275 11.95 -8.40 -7.52
N ILE A 276 11.04 -7.53 -7.05
CA ILE A 276 10.09 -6.81 -7.91
C ILE A 276 10.85 -5.94 -8.92
N THR A 277 11.83 -5.16 -8.49
CA THR A 277 12.64 -4.30 -9.37
C THR A 277 13.38 -5.11 -10.42
N MET A 278 13.96 -6.26 -10.06
CA MET A 278 14.63 -7.15 -11.00
C MET A 278 13.66 -7.68 -12.07
N HIS A 279 12.45 -8.08 -11.69
CA HIS A 279 11.42 -8.49 -12.64
C HIS A 279 10.94 -7.31 -13.51
N THR A 280 10.84 -6.10 -12.97
CA THR A 280 10.56 -4.90 -13.76
C THR A 280 11.66 -4.61 -14.78
N LEU A 281 12.93 -4.74 -14.41
CA LEU A 281 14.07 -4.56 -15.32
C LEU A 281 14.02 -5.60 -16.45
N ARG A 282 13.80 -6.87 -16.11
CA ARG A 282 13.65 -7.94 -17.10
C ARG A 282 12.50 -7.69 -18.06
N TRP A 283 11.35 -7.25 -17.55
CA TRP A 283 10.21 -6.88 -18.37
C TRP A 283 10.58 -5.72 -19.31
N CYS A 284 11.25 -4.67 -18.80
CA CYS A 284 11.73 -3.54 -19.59
C CYS A 284 12.71 -3.97 -20.69
N ASP A 285 13.61 -4.91 -20.40
CA ASP A 285 14.57 -5.43 -21.38
C ASP A 285 13.85 -6.19 -22.51
N ARG A 286 12.79 -6.95 -22.18
CA ARG A 286 11.99 -7.67 -23.19
C ARG A 286 11.16 -6.72 -24.05
N VAL A 287 10.41 -5.82 -23.41
CA VAL A 287 9.50 -4.87 -24.07
C VAL A 287 10.25 -3.77 -24.81
N GLY A 288 11.37 -3.28 -24.27
CA GLY A 288 12.19 -2.24 -24.91
C GLY A 288 12.85 -2.69 -26.22
N ILE A 289 13.00 -4.00 -26.43
CA ILE A 289 13.46 -4.60 -27.69
C ILE A 289 12.30 -4.70 -28.70
N GLU A 290 11.05 -4.82 -28.24
CA GLU A 290 9.86 -4.96 -29.07
C GLU A 290 9.12 -3.62 -29.21
N THR A 291 9.35 -2.90 -30.32
CA THR A 291 8.85 -1.54 -30.54
C THR A 291 7.32 -1.38 -30.60
N ASN A 292 6.51 -2.40 -30.31
CA ASN A 292 5.05 -2.40 -30.40
C ASN A 292 4.33 -3.35 -29.40
N SER A 293 4.98 -3.82 -28.32
CA SER A 293 4.31 -4.78 -27.42
C SER A 293 3.20 -4.12 -26.60
N GLU A 294 1.99 -4.69 -26.64
CA GLU A 294 0.89 -4.37 -25.70
C GLU A 294 1.05 -5.07 -24.33
N GLU A 295 2.17 -5.76 -24.10
CA GLU A 295 2.45 -6.49 -22.87
C GLU A 295 2.48 -5.53 -21.66
N LEU A 296 1.75 -5.88 -20.60
CA LEU A 296 1.69 -5.10 -19.37
C LEU A 296 2.75 -5.60 -18.39
N LEU A 297 3.25 -4.73 -17.51
CA LEU A 297 4.11 -5.19 -16.41
C LEU A 297 3.41 -6.25 -15.54
N SER A 298 2.07 -6.22 -15.48
CA SER A 298 1.28 -7.21 -14.74
C SER A 298 1.38 -8.62 -15.31
N SER A 299 1.72 -8.80 -16.59
CA SER A 299 1.93 -10.13 -17.16
C SER A 299 3.33 -10.71 -16.94
N GLU A 300 4.26 -9.96 -16.33
CA GLU A 300 5.62 -10.44 -16.04
C GLU A 300 5.58 -11.64 -15.06
N PRO A 301 6.13 -12.82 -15.44
CA PRO A 301 6.19 -13.97 -14.55
C PRO A 301 6.98 -13.66 -13.28
N GLY A 302 6.47 -14.03 -12.11
CA GLY A 302 7.09 -13.74 -10.82
C GLY A 302 6.57 -12.46 -10.15
N MET A 303 6.02 -11.51 -10.91
CA MET A 303 5.52 -10.24 -10.37
C MET A 303 4.37 -10.46 -9.36
N LYS A 304 3.45 -11.37 -9.71
CA LYS A 304 2.32 -11.75 -8.85
C LYS A 304 2.80 -12.35 -7.52
N GLU A 305 3.78 -13.25 -7.56
CA GLU A 305 4.35 -13.87 -6.37
C GLU A 305 5.04 -12.83 -5.48
N GLY A 306 5.80 -11.92 -6.07
CA GLY A 306 6.45 -10.81 -5.36
C GLY A 306 5.43 -9.91 -4.64
N LEU A 307 4.40 -9.42 -5.35
CA LEU A 307 3.39 -8.54 -4.76
C LEU A 307 2.52 -9.24 -3.71
N ASN A 308 2.18 -10.51 -3.90
CA ASN A 308 1.44 -11.27 -2.88
C ASN A 308 2.28 -11.48 -1.63
N THR A 309 3.59 -11.76 -1.75
CA THR A 309 4.49 -11.83 -0.59
C THR A 309 4.60 -10.46 0.09
N LEU A 310 4.78 -9.38 -0.68
CA LEU A 310 4.83 -8.02 -0.15
C LEU A 310 3.53 -7.66 0.61
N ARG A 311 2.37 -8.15 0.15
CA ARG A 311 1.09 -8.01 0.85
C ARG A 311 1.08 -8.72 2.21
N LEU A 312 1.66 -9.92 2.32
CA LEU A 312 1.79 -10.61 3.61
C LEU A 312 2.61 -9.74 4.59
N LEU A 313 3.74 -9.20 4.12
CA LEU A 313 4.59 -8.32 4.92
C LEU A 313 3.88 -7.01 5.29
N PHE A 314 3.10 -6.43 4.37
CA PHE A 314 2.30 -5.22 4.61
C PHE A 314 1.22 -5.48 5.68
N TYR A 315 0.54 -6.63 5.63
CA TYR A 315 -0.45 -6.99 6.65
C TYR A 315 0.19 -7.28 8.01
N ALA A 316 1.38 -7.87 8.04
CA ALA A 316 2.14 -8.02 9.27
C ALA A 316 2.55 -6.65 9.85
N ASN A 317 2.96 -5.72 8.98
CA ASN A 317 3.28 -4.35 9.35
C ASN A 317 2.09 -3.60 9.95
N LEU A 318 0.88 -3.79 9.41
CA LEU A 318 -0.35 -3.24 9.96
C LEU A 318 -0.63 -3.83 11.35
N LEU A 319 -0.69 -5.15 11.48
CA LEU A 319 -0.97 -5.82 12.77
C LEU A 319 0.04 -5.47 13.87
N GLY A 320 1.30 -5.23 13.52
CA GLY A 320 2.35 -4.79 14.46
C GLY A 320 2.36 -3.29 14.74
N GLY A 321 1.49 -2.51 14.06
CA GLY A 321 1.39 -1.07 14.14
C GLY A 321 0.41 -0.56 15.20
N GLN A 322 -0.02 0.69 15.04
CA GLN A 322 -0.98 1.35 15.93
C GLN A 322 -2.36 1.43 15.25
N ARG A 323 -3.31 0.64 15.76
CA ARG A 323 -4.73 0.65 15.37
C ARG A 323 -5.52 1.60 16.27
N ASP A 324 -6.57 2.20 15.74
CA ASP A 324 -7.61 2.84 16.56
C ASP A 324 -8.29 1.81 17.50
N SER A 325 -8.87 2.26 18.61
CA SER A 325 -9.55 1.35 19.55
C SER A 325 -10.78 0.70 18.92
N SER A 326 -11.10 -0.54 19.33
CA SER A 326 -12.24 -1.28 18.79
C SER A 326 -13.58 -0.55 19.00
N GLU A 327 -13.73 0.12 20.14
CA GLU A 327 -14.93 0.90 20.48
C GLU A 327 -15.17 2.03 19.46
N ILE A 328 -14.12 2.79 19.13
CA ILE A 328 -14.20 3.87 18.14
C ILE A 328 -14.50 3.29 16.76
N ILE A 329 -13.82 2.22 16.36
CA ILE A 329 -14.02 1.56 15.06
C ILE A 329 -15.48 1.09 14.90
N ASP A 330 -16.09 0.53 15.94
CA ASP A 330 -17.48 0.08 15.91
C ASP A 330 -18.47 1.26 15.77
N ILE A 331 -18.19 2.40 16.42
CA ILE A 331 -18.99 3.62 16.28
C ILE A 331 -18.86 4.18 14.85
N GLU A 332 -17.65 4.29 14.33
CA GLU A 332 -17.37 4.73 12.95
C GLU A 332 -18.16 3.92 11.94
N ARG A 333 -18.11 2.58 12.08
CA ARG A 333 -18.77 1.65 11.17
C ARG A 333 -20.28 1.85 11.17
N LYS A 334 -20.91 1.91 12.35
CA LYS A 334 -22.35 2.13 12.48
C LYS A 334 -22.80 3.47 11.90
N ASN A 335 -22.04 4.53 12.16
CA ASN A 335 -22.37 5.86 11.65
C ASN A 335 -22.24 5.92 10.13
N TYR A 336 -21.18 5.34 9.57
CA TYR A 336 -21.01 5.26 8.13
C TYR A 336 -22.13 4.46 7.45
N GLU A 337 -22.45 3.28 7.99
CA GLU A 337 -23.56 2.45 7.48
C GLU A 337 -24.90 3.20 7.53
N LYS A 338 -25.13 3.99 8.59
CA LYS A 338 -26.32 4.85 8.70
C LYS A 338 -26.35 5.91 7.60
N THR A 339 -25.26 6.66 7.42
CA THR A 339 -25.18 7.72 6.40
C THR A 339 -25.35 7.16 4.99
N GLU A 340 -24.71 6.04 4.67
CA GLU A 340 -24.86 5.36 3.38
C GLU A 340 -26.31 4.93 3.12
N ARG A 341 -26.99 4.35 4.12
CA ARG A 341 -28.41 3.98 4.01
C ARG A 341 -29.28 5.20 3.72
N GLU A 342 -29.06 6.30 4.43
CA GLU A 342 -29.80 7.55 4.21
C GLU A 342 -29.60 8.10 2.78
N LEU A 343 -28.39 8.01 2.24
CA LEU A 343 -28.07 8.40 0.86
C LEU A 343 -28.74 7.48 -0.18
N VAL A 344 -28.80 6.17 0.08
CA VAL A 344 -29.48 5.21 -0.80
C VAL A 344 -30.99 5.40 -0.77
N GLU A 345 -31.60 5.55 0.41
CA GLU A 345 -33.04 5.77 0.58
C GLU A 345 -33.49 7.09 -0.07
N ARG A 346 -32.68 8.15 -0.01
CA ARG A 346 -32.96 9.40 -0.74
C ARG A 346 -32.99 9.20 -2.25
N ARG A 347 -32.02 8.43 -2.81
CA ARG A 347 -32.00 8.10 -4.24
C ARG A 347 -33.20 7.27 -4.68
N GLN A 348 -33.60 6.27 -3.87
CA GLN A 348 -34.77 5.43 -4.18
C GLN A 348 -36.06 6.25 -4.19
N ARG A 349 -36.27 7.12 -3.19
CA ARG A 349 -37.42 8.03 -3.18
C ARG A 349 -37.47 8.92 -4.41
N HIS A 350 -36.34 9.46 -4.86
CA HIS A 350 -36.30 10.29 -6.07
C HIS A 350 -36.69 9.50 -7.33
N ASN A 351 -36.10 8.31 -7.53
CA ASN A 351 -36.43 7.44 -8.67
C ASN A 351 -37.91 7.02 -8.69
N ASP A 352 -38.51 6.75 -7.52
CA ASP A 352 -39.93 6.42 -7.42
C ASP A 352 -40.80 7.63 -7.79
N THR A 353 -40.42 8.84 -7.34
CA THR A 353 -41.13 10.08 -7.67
C THR A 353 -41.05 10.43 -9.15
N ASP A 354 -39.89 10.24 -9.78
CA ASP A 354 -39.71 10.41 -11.22
C ASP A 354 -40.52 9.36 -12.01
N SER A 355 -40.60 8.12 -11.53
CA SER A 355 -41.42 7.08 -12.18
C SER A 355 -42.92 7.36 -12.10
N ASP A 356 -43.41 7.92 -10.99
CA ASP A 356 -44.79 8.36 -10.83
C ASP A 356 -45.09 9.60 -11.68
N THR A 357 -44.12 10.51 -11.82
CA THR A 357 -44.25 11.72 -12.63
C THR A 357 -44.22 11.37 -14.13
N GLU A 358 -43.34 10.47 -14.55
CA GLU A 358 -43.30 9.93 -15.91
C GLU A 358 -44.57 9.15 -16.24
N GLN A 359 -45.11 8.34 -15.33
CA GLN A 359 -46.40 7.66 -15.53
C GLN A 359 -47.58 8.64 -15.61
N GLN A 360 -47.61 9.69 -14.79
CA GLN A 360 -48.63 10.75 -14.88
C GLN A 360 -48.48 11.60 -16.15
N GLN A 361 -47.26 11.76 -16.66
CA GLN A 361 -46.98 12.49 -17.90
C GLN A 361 -47.24 11.62 -19.13
N GLN A 362 -47.02 10.30 -19.07
CA GLN A 362 -47.50 9.34 -20.06
C GLN A 362 -49.02 9.29 -20.10
N GLN A 363 -49.70 9.24 -18.96
CA GLN A 363 -51.17 9.29 -18.91
C GLN A 363 -51.72 10.63 -19.43
N ARG A 364 -51.03 11.75 -19.16
CA ARG A 364 -51.38 13.06 -19.76
C ARG A 364 -51.11 13.13 -21.26
N ASN A 365 -50.02 12.53 -21.73
CA ASN A 365 -49.67 12.49 -23.15
C ASN A 365 -50.58 11.52 -23.92
N GLU A 366 -51.01 10.41 -23.32
CA GLU A 366 -52.02 9.49 -23.87
C GLU A 366 -53.42 10.14 -23.91
N GLN A 367 -53.75 10.99 -22.92
CA GLN A 367 -54.97 11.82 -22.96
C GLN A 367 -54.89 13.01 -23.94
N GLN A 368 -53.70 13.43 -24.35
CA GLN A 368 -53.52 14.44 -25.41
C GLN A 368 -53.31 13.82 -26.81
N GLN A 369 -52.95 12.54 -26.89
CA GLN A 369 -52.84 11.77 -28.15
C GLN A 369 -54.16 11.10 -28.59
N SER A 370 -55.27 11.29 -27.86
CA SER A 370 -56.60 10.92 -28.37
C SER A 370 -57.16 11.93 -29.39
N ASP A 371 -56.51 13.09 -29.57
CA ASP A 371 -56.90 14.13 -30.53
C ASP A 371 -55.78 14.40 -31.55
N SER A 372 -55.27 13.38 -32.26
CA SER A 372 -54.57 13.52 -33.56
C SER A 372 -54.14 12.15 -34.12
N GLU A 373 -55.03 11.48 -34.85
CA GLU A 373 -54.63 10.40 -35.76
C GLU A 373 -54.06 10.98 -37.07
N ASN A 374 -52.79 10.67 -37.37
CA ASN A 374 -52.32 10.02 -38.60
C ASN A 374 -50.86 10.39 -38.94
N VAL A 375 -50.15 9.37 -39.46
CA VAL A 375 -49.16 9.42 -40.56
C VAL A 375 -47.77 8.81 -40.26
N LEU A 376 -47.54 7.69 -40.96
CA LEU A 376 -46.31 7.09 -41.52
C LEU A 376 -45.31 6.31 -40.65
N VAL A 377 -45.45 5.00 -40.82
CA VAL A 377 -44.43 3.95 -40.78
C VAL A 377 -43.35 4.20 -41.85
N ALA A 378 -42.07 4.22 -41.46
CA ALA A 378 -40.97 3.87 -42.37
C ALA A 378 -39.76 3.32 -41.60
N SER A 379 -39.46 2.07 -41.95
CA SER A 379 -38.27 1.29 -41.63
C SER A 379 -36.95 1.97 -42.00
N THR A 380 -35.88 1.72 -41.23
CA THR A 380 -34.60 1.25 -41.80
C THR A 380 -33.71 0.63 -40.73
N SER A 381 -33.37 -0.63 -41.00
CA SER A 381 -32.37 -1.46 -40.33
C SER A 381 -30.96 -1.10 -40.78
N SER A 382 -30.05 -0.82 -39.84
CA SER A 382 -28.63 -1.20 -39.97
C SER A 382 -27.98 -1.16 -38.58
N ALA A 383 -27.99 -2.32 -37.92
CA ALA A 383 -27.24 -2.54 -36.68
C ALA A 383 -25.88 -3.14 -37.03
N THR A 384 -24.80 -2.37 -36.84
CA THR A 384 -23.44 -2.90 -36.66
C THR A 384 -23.21 -3.31 -35.20
N PRO A 385 -22.33 -4.27 -34.91
CA PRO A 385 -22.32 -4.99 -33.65
C PRO A 385 -21.90 -4.07 -32.51
N ALA A 386 -22.82 -3.82 -31.57
CA ALA A 386 -22.50 -3.20 -30.31
C ALA A 386 -21.47 -4.06 -29.57
N THR A 387 -20.25 -3.56 -29.42
CA THR A 387 -19.34 -4.00 -28.37
C THR A 387 -20.03 -3.68 -27.05
N ARG A 388 -20.74 -4.68 -26.53
CA ARG A 388 -21.38 -4.66 -25.23
C ARG A 388 -20.25 -4.67 -24.21
N ILE A 389 -19.70 -3.49 -23.91
CA ILE A 389 -18.96 -3.26 -22.68
C ILE A 389 -19.98 -3.58 -21.59
N LYS A 390 -19.94 -4.82 -21.08
CA LYS A 390 -20.52 -5.13 -19.78
C LYS A 390 -19.65 -4.40 -18.79
N THR A 391 -19.90 -3.11 -18.60
CA THR A 391 -19.55 -2.47 -17.34
C THR A 391 -20.10 -3.38 -16.26
N ARG A 392 -19.26 -3.76 -15.28
CA ARG A 392 -19.76 -4.24 -13.98
C ARG A 392 -20.86 -3.26 -13.60
N LYS A 393 -22.12 -3.69 -13.72
CA LYS A 393 -23.25 -2.87 -13.33
C LYS A 393 -22.96 -2.50 -11.88
N ALA A 394 -22.86 -1.20 -11.59
CA ALA A 394 -23.16 -0.70 -10.27
C ALA A 394 -24.66 -0.96 -10.05
N THR A 395 -25.02 -2.22 -9.83
CA THR A 395 -26.36 -2.58 -9.38
C THR A 395 -26.42 -2.25 -7.91
N SER A 396 -27.42 -1.46 -7.57
CA SER A 396 -27.83 -0.96 -6.25
C SER A 396 -28.25 -2.05 -5.25
N GLU A 397 -27.69 -3.26 -5.38
CA GLU A 397 -27.92 -4.40 -4.49
C GLU A 397 -26.60 -5.19 -4.43
N ILE A 398 -25.67 -4.72 -3.59
CA ILE A 398 -24.43 -5.44 -3.27
C ILE A 398 -24.47 -5.63 -1.76
N GLU A 399 -24.69 -6.87 -1.32
CA GLU A 399 -24.33 -7.30 0.02
C GLU A 399 -22.84 -6.97 0.24
N ASP A 400 -22.54 -6.41 1.42
CA ASP A 400 -21.31 -5.73 1.88
C ASP A 400 -19.96 -6.50 1.79
N THR A 401 -19.78 -7.43 0.84
CA THR A 401 -18.64 -8.36 0.84
C THR A 401 -17.83 -8.50 -0.46
N ASP A 402 -18.24 -7.89 -1.58
CA ASP A 402 -17.49 -8.04 -2.86
C ASP A 402 -16.98 -6.71 -3.43
N SER A 403 -16.28 -5.93 -2.61
CA SER A 403 -15.38 -4.91 -3.15
C SER A 403 -14.28 -5.60 -3.96
N PRO A 404 -13.95 -5.15 -5.19
CA PRO A 404 -12.87 -5.75 -5.96
C PRO A 404 -11.51 -5.63 -5.25
N TYR A 405 -11.38 -4.69 -4.31
CA TYR A 405 -10.15 -4.45 -3.54
C TYR A 405 -10.03 -5.37 -2.31
N ASP A 406 -11.12 -5.97 -1.85
CA ASP A 406 -11.09 -6.82 -0.66
C ASP A 406 -10.59 -8.21 -1.03
N ASN A 407 -9.48 -8.62 -0.42
CA ASN A 407 -8.92 -9.94 -0.62
C ASN A 407 -9.32 -10.89 0.52
N ALA A 408 -9.52 -12.17 0.23
CA ALA A 408 -9.86 -13.20 1.21
C ALA A 408 -8.94 -13.22 2.45
N LEU A 409 -7.64 -12.93 2.30
CA LEU A 409 -6.72 -12.82 3.41
C LEU A 409 -6.99 -11.61 4.31
N GLN A 410 -7.30 -10.46 3.71
CA GLN A 410 -7.63 -9.24 4.44
C GLN A 410 -8.89 -9.44 5.29
N ILE A 411 -9.93 -10.05 4.70
CA ILE A 411 -11.17 -10.42 5.39
C ILE A 411 -10.86 -11.39 6.54
N LYS A 412 -10.02 -12.40 6.29
CA LYS A 412 -9.66 -13.39 7.32
C LYS A 412 -8.93 -12.79 8.52
N LEU A 413 -8.19 -11.71 8.30
CA LEU A 413 -7.43 -11.01 9.32
C LEU A 413 -8.19 -9.84 9.97
N ASP A 414 -9.42 -9.54 9.52
CA ASP A 414 -10.18 -8.33 9.92
C ASP A 414 -9.33 -7.05 9.76
N LEU A 415 -8.69 -6.90 8.60
CA LEU A 415 -7.83 -5.76 8.30
C LEU A 415 -8.54 -4.73 7.43
N LYS A 416 -8.57 -3.48 7.90
CA LYS A 416 -8.85 -2.31 7.06
C LYS A 416 -7.71 -1.31 7.23
N PRO A 417 -6.90 -1.02 6.18
CA PRO A 417 -5.72 -0.16 6.31
C PRO A 417 -6.00 1.21 6.95
N ASN A 418 -7.17 1.81 6.66
CA ASN A 418 -7.58 3.10 7.20
C ASN A 418 -7.97 3.08 8.69
N GLU A 419 -8.02 1.92 9.35
CA GLU A 419 -8.14 1.79 10.82
C GLU A 419 -6.79 1.87 11.55
N TYR A 420 -5.69 1.87 10.80
CA TYR A 420 -4.33 1.94 11.34
C TYR A 420 -3.76 3.35 11.13
N ARG A 421 -3.32 3.97 12.23
CA ARG A 421 -2.67 5.29 12.22
C ARG A 421 -1.29 5.22 11.61
N ARG A 422 -0.53 4.20 12.01
CA ARG A 422 0.81 3.89 11.52
C ARG A 422 1.04 2.40 11.54
N GLY A 423 1.81 1.91 10.56
CA GLY A 423 2.37 0.56 10.61
C GLY A 423 3.48 0.49 11.65
N GLN A 424 3.99 -0.72 11.85
CA GLN A 424 5.21 -0.93 12.61
C GLN A 424 6.43 -0.21 11.99
N TYR A 425 6.43 -0.13 10.66
CA TYR A 425 7.30 0.65 9.80
C TYR A 425 6.46 1.57 8.92
N ALA A 426 7.10 2.62 8.40
CA ALA A 426 6.47 3.58 7.50
C ALA A 426 5.93 2.88 6.24
N PHE A 427 4.82 3.36 5.70
CA PHE A 427 4.11 2.66 4.61
C PHE A 427 4.76 2.85 3.24
N ASP A 428 5.55 3.90 3.09
CA ASP A 428 6.32 4.24 1.89
C ASP A 428 7.35 3.17 1.52
N ILE A 429 7.88 2.40 2.48
CA ILE A 429 8.80 1.28 2.19
C ILE A 429 8.18 0.18 1.32
N PHE A 430 6.84 0.13 1.24
CA PHE A 430 6.10 -0.84 0.42
C PHE A 430 5.87 -0.35 -1.02
N ILE A 431 6.22 0.90 -1.34
CA ILE A 431 6.11 1.47 -2.68
C ILE A 431 7.40 1.23 -3.43
N ASN A 432 7.33 0.48 -4.55
CA ASN A 432 8.47 0.35 -5.46
C ASN A 432 8.44 1.50 -6.47
N GLU A 433 9.25 2.53 -6.27
CA GLU A 433 9.26 3.70 -7.15
C GLU A 433 9.58 3.32 -8.60
N TYR A 434 10.60 2.49 -8.82
CA TYR A 434 11.01 2.10 -10.17
C TYR A 434 9.90 1.35 -10.92
N ALA A 435 9.23 0.39 -10.28
CA ALA A 435 8.09 -0.30 -10.89
C ALA A 435 6.93 0.67 -11.15
N ASN A 436 6.61 1.55 -10.20
CA ASN A 436 5.54 2.55 -10.33
C ASN A 436 5.77 3.53 -11.48
N GLU A 437 7.01 3.91 -11.78
CA GLU A 437 7.37 4.73 -12.94
C GLU A 437 7.08 4.03 -14.28
N LYS A 438 7.09 2.70 -14.32
CA LYS A 438 6.82 1.90 -15.52
C LYS A 438 5.34 1.52 -15.68
N LEU A 439 4.50 1.77 -14.68
CA LEU A 439 3.09 1.40 -14.73
C LEU A 439 2.30 2.30 -15.69
N GLU A 440 1.71 1.70 -16.71
CA GLU A 440 0.73 2.36 -17.57
C GLU A 440 -0.68 2.26 -16.96
N ILE A 441 -0.98 3.12 -15.98
CA ILE A 441 -2.23 3.07 -15.18
C ILE A 441 -3.49 3.06 -16.05
N LYS A 442 -3.49 3.78 -17.19
CA LYS A 442 -4.63 3.76 -18.12
C LYS A 442 -4.88 2.37 -18.71
N LYS A 443 -3.84 1.66 -19.13
CA LYS A 443 -3.98 0.30 -19.68
C LYS A 443 -4.35 -0.69 -18.59
N GLU A 444 -3.73 -0.58 -17.40
CA GLU A 444 -4.08 -1.40 -16.23
C GLU A 444 -5.56 -1.25 -15.85
N TYR A 445 -6.08 -0.02 -15.82
CA TYR A 445 -7.49 0.24 -15.55
C TYR A 445 -8.40 -0.36 -16.63
N LEU A 446 -8.05 -0.20 -17.91
CA LEU A 446 -8.81 -0.78 -19.01
C LEU A 446 -8.85 -2.31 -18.93
N ASN A 447 -7.72 -2.95 -18.60
CA ASN A 447 -7.67 -4.39 -18.37
C ASN A 447 -8.57 -4.77 -17.18
N PHE A 448 -8.41 -4.09 -16.04
CA PHE A 448 -9.21 -4.32 -14.83
C PHE A 448 -10.72 -4.26 -15.06
N ILE A 449 -11.24 -3.27 -15.80
CA ILE A 449 -12.68 -3.16 -16.07
C ILE A 449 -13.18 -4.16 -17.12
N GLN A 450 -12.29 -4.73 -17.94
CA GLN A 450 -12.63 -5.70 -18.99
C GLN A 450 -12.58 -7.15 -18.50
N GLN A 451 -11.95 -7.43 -17.36
CA GLN A 451 -11.80 -8.78 -16.83
C GLN A 451 -13.16 -9.43 -16.50
N PRO A 452 -13.40 -10.69 -16.93
CA PRO A 452 -14.60 -11.43 -16.58
C PRO A 452 -14.59 -11.81 -15.09
N THR A 453 -15.74 -11.71 -14.43
CA THR A 453 -15.90 -12.05 -13.00
C THR A 453 -15.51 -13.49 -12.64
N SER A 454 -15.47 -14.40 -13.62
CA SER A 454 -15.09 -15.80 -13.45
C SER A 454 -13.57 -16.04 -13.35
N SER A 455 -12.74 -15.09 -13.78
CA SER A 455 -11.27 -15.21 -13.74
C SER A 455 -10.64 -13.83 -13.59
N ILE A 456 -10.54 -13.36 -12.34
CA ILE A 456 -9.81 -12.14 -12.02
C ILE A 456 -8.33 -12.42 -12.25
N GLU A 457 -7.78 -11.78 -13.28
CA GLU A 457 -6.34 -11.82 -13.55
C GLU A 457 -5.61 -10.83 -12.64
N PHE A 458 -4.31 -11.04 -12.48
CA PHE A 458 -3.49 -10.16 -11.66
C PHE A 458 -3.45 -8.74 -12.25
N SER A 459 -3.67 -7.73 -11.41
CA SER A 459 -3.48 -6.31 -11.73
C SER A 459 -2.96 -5.58 -10.50
N PHE A 460 -2.16 -4.54 -10.73
CA PHE A 460 -1.62 -3.68 -9.66
C PHE A 460 -2.70 -2.90 -8.92
N ILE A 461 -3.88 -2.70 -9.52
CA ILE A 461 -5.02 -1.99 -8.92
C ILE A 461 -5.51 -2.68 -7.63
N TYR A 462 -5.30 -3.99 -7.51
CA TYR A 462 -5.62 -4.77 -6.31
C TYR A 462 -4.62 -4.58 -5.16
N TYR A 463 -3.57 -3.78 -5.35
CA TYR A 463 -2.51 -3.57 -4.36
C TYR A 463 -2.32 -2.07 -4.06
N PRO A 464 -3.31 -1.39 -3.42
CA PRO A 464 -3.21 0.05 -3.15
C PRO A 464 -1.98 0.43 -2.32
N PHE A 465 -1.51 -0.45 -1.43
CA PHE A 465 -0.30 -0.20 -0.62
C PHE A 465 1.00 -0.14 -1.45
N PHE A 466 1.00 -0.70 -2.66
CA PHE A 466 2.14 -0.72 -3.57
C PHE A 466 2.13 0.47 -4.54
N LEU A 467 0.94 0.95 -4.88
CA LEU A 467 0.77 2.08 -5.80
C LEU A 467 1.27 3.37 -5.14
N SER A 468 2.13 4.11 -5.84
CA SER A 468 2.49 5.46 -5.42
C SER A 468 1.25 6.37 -5.40
N THR A 469 1.27 7.40 -4.56
CA THR A 469 0.15 8.36 -4.48
C THR A 469 -0.18 8.94 -5.86
N ILE A 470 0.83 9.22 -6.69
CA ILE A 470 0.66 9.72 -8.06
C ILE A 470 -0.15 8.74 -8.93
N ASN A 471 0.17 7.45 -8.86
CA ASN A 471 -0.53 6.41 -9.62
C ASN A 471 -1.96 6.20 -9.13
N LYS A 472 -2.21 6.30 -7.82
CA LYS A 472 -3.57 6.30 -7.26
C LYS A 472 -4.39 7.49 -7.75
N ILE A 473 -3.80 8.68 -7.79
CA ILE A 473 -4.46 9.90 -8.32
C ILE A 473 -4.75 9.75 -9.81
N ALA A 474 -3.79 9.24 -10.58
CA ALA A 474 -4.01 8.95 -11.99
C ALA A 474 -5.18 7.97 -12.19
N LEU A 475 -5.22 6.90 -11.39
CA LEU A 475 -6.32 5.92 -11.40
C LEU A 475 -7.67 6.57 -11.08
N LEU A 476 -7.74 7.37 -10.00
CA LEU A 476 -8.95 8.09 -9.61
C LEU A 476 -9.42 9.05 -10.72
N ASN A 477 -8.49 9.78 -11.32
CA ASN A 477 -8.79 10.72 -12.41
C ASN A 477 -9.29 10.00 -13.67
N ILE A 478 -8.74 8.83 -13.99
CA ILE A 478 -9.21 7.98 -15.09
C ILE A 478 -10.63 7.49 -14.80
N GLU A 479 -10.89 7.03 -13.57
CA GLU A 479 -12.20 6.60 -13.11
C GLU A 479 -13.24 7.73 -13.23
N SER A 480 -12.94 8.93 -12.71
CA SER A 480 -13.81 10.10 -12.83
C SER A 480 -14.09 10.47 -14.29
N LYS A 481 -13.05 10.53 -15.14
CA LYS A 481 -13.22 10.83 -16.58
C LYS A 481 -14.04 9.78 -17.31
N ALA A 482 -13.87 8.50 -16.98
CA ALA A 482 -14.67 7.43 -17.55
C ALA A 482 -16.15 7.59 -17.17
N ARG A 483 -16.44 7.93 -15.92
CA ARG A 483 -17.81 8.22 -15.45
C ARG A 483 -18.40 9.45 -16.15
N MET A 484 -17.68 10.57 -16.21
CA MET A 484 -18.12 11.78 -16.94
C MET A 484 -18.43 11.48 -18.41
N TYR A 485 -17.60 10.68 -19.08
CA TYR A 485 -17.82 10.27 -20.46
C TYR A 485 -19.07 9.40 -20.61
N LEU A 486 -19.28 8.44 -19.70
CA LEU A 486 -20.48 7.59 -19.70
C LEU A 486 -21.75 8.42 -19.50
N GLN A 487 -21.73 9.38 -18.57
CA GLN A 487 -22.86 10.29 -18.36
C GLN A 487 -23.15 11.13 -19.61
N ARG A 488 -22.12 11.76 -20.19
CA ARG A 488 -22.25 12.52 -21.45
C ARG A 488 -22.83 11.67 -22.58
N ARG A 489 -22.36 10.43 -22.73
CA ARG A 489 -22.85 9.49 -23.75
C ARG A 489 -24.30 9.10 -23.49
N SER A 490 -24.67 8.82 -22.24
CA SER A 490 -26.05 8.52 -21.84
C SER A 490 -26.99 9.66 -22.21
N ILE A 491 -26.62 10.90 -21.86
CA ILE A 491 -27.38 12.12 -22.15
C ILE A 491 -27.45 12.39 -23.65
N PHE A 492 -26.37 12.17 -24.39
CA PHE A 492 -26.38 12.31 -25.84
C PHE A 492 -27.40 11.36 -26.49
N VAL A 493 -27.41 10.09 -26.06
CA VAL A 493 -28.40 9.11 -26.51
C VAL A 493 -29.80 9.53 -26.10
N HIS A 494 -30.02 9.92 -24.83
CA HIS A 494 -31.31 10.44 -24.37
C HIS A 494 -31.79 11.59 -25.24
N ASN A 495 -30.95 12.60 -25.48
CA ASN A 495 -31.28 13.75 -26.31
C ASN A 495 -31.62 13.37 -27.77
N ILE A 496 -31.06 12.29 -28.32
CA ILE A 496 -31.45 11.84 -29.67
C ILE A 496 -32.88 11.29 -29.67
N PHE A 497 -33.27 10.56 -28.62
CA PHE A 497 -34.54 9.81 -28.57
C PHE A 497 -35.65 10.50 -27.77
N SER A 498 -35.34 11.54 -27.00
CA SER A 498 -36.25 12.28 -26.14
C SER A 498 -36.53 13.68 -26.70
N SER A 499 -37.74 14.17 -26.50
CA SER A 499 -38.11 15.57 -26.77
C SER A 499 -37.52 16.53 -25.73
N VAL A 500 -37.25 16.05 -24.51
CA VAL A 500 -36.61 16.82 -23.44
C VAL A 500 -35.10 16.81 -23.67
N ARG A 501 -34.50 18.00 -23.72
CA ARG A 501 -33.06 18.18 -23.90
C ARG A 501 -32.39 18.34 -22.54
N LEU A 502 -31.60 17.34 -22.15
CA LEU A 502 -30.77 17.35 -20.96
C LEU A 502 -29.37 17.90 -21.27
N ASN A 503 -28.77 18.59 -20.30
CA ASN A 503 -27.42 19.15 -20.45
C ASN A 503 -26.35 18.05 -20.27
N PRO A 504 -25.38 17.88 -21.20
CA PRO A 504 -24.31 16.89 -21.08
C PRO A 504 -23.22 17.24 -20.05
N VAL A 505 -23.22 18.47 -19.52
CA VAL A 505 -22.29 18.94 -18.49
C VAL A 505 -23.04 19.42 -17.26
N PHE A 506 -22.35 19.43 -16.12
CA PHE A 506 -22.85 20.04 -14.90
C PHE A 506 -22.48 21.51 -14.90
N LYS A 507 -23.46 22.38 -15.15
CA LYS A 507 -23.23 23.80 -15.41
C LYS A 507 -23.58 24.64 -14.20
N ILE A 508 -22.59 25.39 -13.71
CA ILE A 508 -22.76 26.37 -12.63
C ILE A 508 -22.66 27.77 -13.24
N ASN A 509 -23.71 28.56 -13.09
CA ASN A 509 -23.73 29.97 -13.49
C ASN A 509 -23.63 30.82 -12.22
N VAL A 510 -22.62 31.68 -12.13
CA VAL A 510 -22.34 32.46 -10.92
C VAL A 510 -22.00 33.91 -11.26
N ARG A 511 -22.40 34.82 -10.38
CA ARG A 511 -21.94 36.22 -10.40
C ARG A 511 -20.76 36.36 -9.44
N ARG A 512 -19.72 37.11 -9.84
CA ARG A 512 -18.53 37.33 -9.01
C ARG A 512 -18.87 37.91 -7.63
N ASP A 513 -19.87 38.77 -7.57
CA ASP A 513 -20.28 39.45 -6.33
C ASP A 513 -21.21 38.60 -5.44
N HIS A 514 -21.70 37.45 -5.92
CA HIS A 514 -22.69 36.59 -5.22
C HIS A 514 -22.33 35.10 -5.37
N LEU A 515 -21.04 34.77 -5.24
CA LEU A 515 -20.54 33.42 -5.54
C LEU A 515 -21.17 32.35 -4.66
N ILE A 516 -21.28 32.61 -3.35
CA ILE A 516 -21.77 31.63 -2.38
C ILE A 516 -23.26 31.38 -2.61
N GLU A 517 -24.07 32.43 -2.76
CA GLU A 517 -25.51 32.31 -2.97
C GLU A 517 -25.83 31.60 -4.28
N ASP A 518 -25.18 31.98 -5.37
CA ASP A 518 -25.41 31.38 -6.68
C ASP A 518 -24.91 29.93 -6.74
N ALA A 519 -23.81 29.62 -6.05
CA ALA A 519 -23.32 28.25 -5.91
C ALA A 519 -24.25 27.38 -5.05
N LEU A 520 -24.78 27.91 -3.94
CA LEU A 520 -25.80 27.23 -3.12
C LEU A 520 -27.02 26.88 -3.95
N ILE A 521 -27.59 27.84 -4.66
CA ILE A 521 -28.77 27.62 -5.51
C ILE A 521 -28.47 26.54 -6.55
N SER A 522 -27.33 26.64 -7.23
CA SER A 522 -26.94 25.70 -8.29
C SER A 522 -26.71 24.28 -7.75
N LEU A 523 -25.94 24.14 -6.68
CA LEU A 523 -25.52 22.85 -6.14
C LEU A 523 -26.60 22.19 -5.29
N GLU A 524 -27.45 22.96 -4.62
CA GLU A 524 -28.57 22.41 -3.85
C GLU A 524 -29.68 21.93 -4.79
N TYR A 525 -30.12 22.78 -5.72
CA TYR A 525 -31.19 22.42 -6.65
C TYR A 525 -30.77 21.28 -7.58
N GLN A 526 -29.56 21.33 -8.14
CA GLN A 526 -29.14 20.32 -9.11
C GLN A 526 -28.46 19.12 -8.45
N GLY A 527 -27.69 19.33 -7.37
CA GLY A 527 -26.85 18.29 -6.77
C GLY A 527 -27.51 17.48 -5.67
N ILE A 528 -28.37 18.09 -4.84
CA ILE A 528 -29.08 17.36 -3.78
C ILE A 528 -30.30 16.62 -4.35
N GLU A 529 -31.06 17.26 -5.24
CA GLU A 529 -32.20 16.60 -5.89
C GLU A 529 -31.75 15.54 -6.88
N GLN A 530 -30.68 15.79 -7.65
CA GLN A 530 -30.16 14.86 -8.66
C GLN A 530 -28.65 14.59 -8.50
N PRO A 531 -28.24 13.70 -7.56
CA PRO A 531 -26.82 13.42 -7.31
C PRO A 531 -26.01 12.92 -8.53
N GLU A 532 -26.68 12.40 -9.56
CA GLU A 532 -26.06 12.01 -10.84
C GLU A 532 -25.53 13.22 -11.64
N GLU A 533 -26.12 14.40 -11.48
CA GLU A 533 -25.65 15.65 -12.08
C GLU A 533 -24.21 15.97 -11.64
N LEU A 534 -23.91 15.74 -10.35
CA LEU A 534 -22.58 15.93 -9.76
C LEU A 534 -21.51 15.01 -10.37
N LYS A 535 -21.91 13.99 -11.15
CA LYS A 535 -20.99 13.06 -11.83
C LYS A 535 -20.67 13.49 -13.26
N LYS A 536 -21.30 14.54 -13.79
CA LYS A 536 -20.95 15.10 -15.09
C LYS A 536 -19.68 15.95 -14.97
N GLN A 537 -19.11 16.33 -16.12
CA GLN A 537 -18.00 17.28 -16.14
C GLN A 537 -18.49 18.64 -15.65
N LEU A 538 -17.80 19.23 -14.67
CA LEU A 538 -18.08 20.58 -14.20
C LEU A 538 -17.77 21.60 -15.30
N PHE A 539 -18.65 22.59 -15.43
CA PHE A 539 -18.50 23.72 -16.34
C PHE A 539 -18.99 24.99 -15.65
N VAL A 540 -18.11 25.96 -15.46
CA VAL A 540 -18.44 27.23 -14.79
C VAL A 540 -18.57 28.36 -15.81
N GLU A 541 -19.64 29.16 -15.68
CA GLU A 541 -19.82 30.40 -16.42
C GLU A 541 -20.04 31.57 -15.46
N PHE A 542 -19.23 32.63 -15.63
CA PHE A 542 -19.45 33.90 -14.95
C PHE A 542 -20.45 34.75 -15.74
N GLU A 543 -21.49 35.22 -15.07
CA GLU A 543 -22.54 35.99 -15.74
C GLU A 543 -21.98 37.29 -16.35
N GLY A 544 -22.27 37.50 -17.64
CA GLY A 544 -21.82 38.69 -18.37
C GLY A 544 -20.39 38.62 -18.92
N GLU A 545 -19.67 37.51 -18.72
CA GLU A 545 -18.30 37.34 -19.19
C GLU A 545 -18.20 36.42 -20.42
N GLN A 546 -17.35 36.79 -21.37
CA GLN A 546 -17.02 35.93 -22.49
C GLN A 546 -15.88 34.98 -22.10
N GLY A 547 -16.18 33.69 -21.96
CA GLY A 547 -15.18 32.67 -21.70
C GLY A 547 -15.73 31.27 -21.98
N HIS A 548 -14.88 30.38 -22.51
CA HIS A 548 -15.20 28.96 -22.62
C HIS A 548 -14.42 28.21 -21.55
N ASP A 549 -15.12 27.50 -20.66
CA ASP A 549 -14.46 26.77 -19.59
C ASP A 549 -13.80 25.49 -20.12
N GLU A 550 -12.50 25.58 -20.41
CA GLU A 550 -11.63 24.43 -20.63
C GLU A 550 -10.97 23.93 -19.32
N GLY A 551 -11.49 24.37 -18.16
CA GLY A 551 -11.02 24.08 -16.81
C GLY A 551 -10.41 25.30 -16.09
N GLY A 552 -10.15 26.41 -16.80
CA GLY A 552 -9.62 27.64 -16.23
C GLY A 552 -10.63 28.38 -15.35
N LEU A 553 -11.87 28.52 -15.84
CA LEU A 553 -12.94 29.20 -15.11
C LEU A 553 -13.39 28.38 -13.90
N SER A 554 -13.43 27.06 -14.04
CA SER A 554 -13.64 26.15 -12.90
C SER A 554 -12.59 26.36 -11.80
N LYS A 555 -11.30 26.43 -12.14
CA LYS A 555 -10.24 26.68 -11.15
C LYS A 555 -10.37 28.04 -10.48
N GLU A 556 -10.64 29.09 -11.26
CA GLU A 556 -10.85 30.44 -10.73
C GLU A 556 -12.05 30.48 -9.78
N PHE A 557 -13.17 29.85 -10.14
CA PHE A 557 -14.33 29.72 -9.26
C PHE A 557 -13.98 29.08 -7.92
N PHE A 558 -13.26 27.94 -7.92
CA PHE A 558 -12.83 27.31 -6.68
C PHE A 558 -11.90 28.20 -5.85
N GLN A 559 -11.01 28.96 -6.47
CA GLN A 559 -10.15 29.91 -5.75
C GLN A 559 -10.99 30.99 -5.06
N LEU A 560 -11.89 31.64 -5.80
CA LEU A 560 -12.70 32.75 -5.28
C LEU A 560 -13.67 32.30 -4.18
N ILE A 561 -14.40 31.19 -4.40
CA ILE A 561 -15.38 30.72 -3.42
C ILE A 561 -14.71 30.22 -2.14
N THR A 562 -13.54 29.59 -2.25
CA THR A 562 -12.75 29.14 -1.10
C THR A 562 -12.26 30.34 -0.28
N GLU A 563 -11.73 31.37 -0.94
CA GLU A 563 -11.28 32.60 -0.27
C GLU A 563 -12.41 33.29 0.51
N GLN A 564 -13.62 33.36 -0.06
CA GLN A 564 -14.77 33.97 0.60
C GLN A 564 -15.28 33.14 1.79
N ILE A 565 -15.47 31.84 1.62
CA ILE A 565 -16.05 30.95 2.64
C ILE A 565 -15.14 30.79 3.86
N PHE A 566 -13.83 30.69 3.64
CA PHE A 566 -12.86 30.54 4.73
C PHE A 566 -12.39 31.88 5.31
N SER A 567 -12.98 32.99 4.86
CA SER A 567 -12.72 34.29 5.44
C SER A 567 -13.19 34.32 6.91
N PRO A 568 -12.45 35.00 7.81
CA PRO A 568 -12.88 35.19 9.19
C PRO A 568 -14.25 35.88 9.32
N GLU A 569 -14.65 36.68 8.32
CA GLU A 569 -15.92 37.41 8.29
C GLU A 569 -17.12 36.48 8.20
N TYR A 570 -16.97 35.33 7.54
CA TYR A 570 -18.05 34.35 7.39
C TYR A 570 -18.23 33.47 8.64
N ALA A 571 -17.26 33.51 9.58
CA ALA A 571 -17.32 32.89 10.91
C ALA A 571 -17.66 31.37 10.96
N MET A 572 -17.53 30.65 9.86
CA MET A 572 -17.70 29.18 9.82
C MET A 572 -16.46 28.43 10.32
N PHE A 573 -15.27 28.98 10.06
CA PHE A 573 -13.99 28.38 10.43
C PHE A 573 -13.15 29.38 11.21
N MET A 574 -12.31 28.86 12.09
CA MET A 574 -11.33 29.61 12.86
C MET A 574 -9.93 29.20 12.45
N THR A 575 -9.02 30.16 12.39
CA THR A 575 -7.60 29.85 12.20
C THR A 575 -6.95 29.61 13.55
N ASN A 576 -6.32 28.45 13.72
CA ASN A 576 -5.50 28.18 14.88
C ASN A 576 -4.19 28.96 14.77
N GLU A 577 -3.86 29.80 15.76
CA GLU A 577 -2.66 30.65 15.70
C GLU A 577 -1.35 29.85 15.74
N GLU A 578 -1.31 28.72 16.44
CA GLU A 578 -0.13 27.86 16.58
C GLU A 578 0.16 27.10 15.28
N THR A 579 -0.87 26.52 14.64
CA THR A 579 -0.70 25.65 13.48
C THR A 579 -0.98 26.33 12.14
N ARG A 580 -1.56 27.54 12.16
CA ARG A 580 -2.09 28.26 10.98
C ARG A 580 -3.13 27.47 10.17
N CYS A 581 -3.65 26.39 10.73
CA CYS A 581 -4.67 25.58 10.09
C CYS A 581 -6.07 26.09 10.44
N LEU A 582 -6.98 25.93 9.50
CA LEU A 582 -8.41 26.14 9.69
C LEU A 582 -9.01 24.99 10.52
N TRP A 583 -9.98 25.31 11.36
CA TRP A 583 -10.82 24.35 12.07
C TRP A 583 -12.25 24.87 12.16
N PHE A 584 -13.23 23.98 12.29
CA PHE A 584 -14.63 24.38 12.42
C PHE A 584 -14.83 25.30 13.63
N ASN A 585 -15.66 26.33 13.49
CA ASN A 585 -16.05 27.21 14.58
C ASN A 585 -17.17 26.52 15.41
N PRO A 586 -16.91 26.10 16.67
CA PRO A 586 -17.93 25.50 17.53
C PRO A 586 -19.13 26.42 17.78
N SER A 587 -18.90 27.74 17.73
CA SER A 587 -19.88 28.79 18.00
C SER A 587 -20.47 29.41 16.73
N ALA A 588 -20.34 28.74 15.58
CA ALA A 588 -20.98 29.20 14.34
C ALA A 588 -22.50 29.36 14.51
N ALA A 589 -23.13 30.18 13.66
CA ALA A 589 -24.59 30.37 13.68
C ALA A 589 -25.35 29.05 13.47
N GLU A 590 -26.58 28.98 13.98
CA GLU A 590 -27.36 27.73 14.00
C GLU A 590 -27.88 27.30 12.61
N ASP A 591 -28.00 28.23 11.67
CA ASP A 591 -28.67 28.07 10.38
C ASP A 591 -27.74 27.84 9.17
N LEU A 592 -26.47 27.50 9.41
CA LEU A 592 -25.43 27.37 8.37
C LEU A 592 -25.29 25.94 7.76
N ASP A 593 -26.28 25.07 7.97
CA ASP A 593 -26.21 23.67 7.51
C ASP A 593 -26.08 23.56 5.97
N ARG A 594 -26.70 24.48 5.23
CA ARG A 594 -26.66 24.51 3.76
C ARG A 594 -25.26 24.89 3.26
N GLU A 595 -24.64 25.86 3.91
CA GLU A 595 -23.29 26.34 3.64
C GLU A 595 -22.27 25.23 3.97
N TYR A 596 -22.37 24.55 5.11
CA TYR A 596 -21.49 23.41 5.39
C TYR A 596 -21.65 22.30 4.35
N THR A 597 -22.89 21.99 3.95
CA THR A 597 -23.18 21.01 2.88
C THR A 597 -22.55 21.43 1.55
N LEU A 598 -22.64 22.72 1.18
CA LEU A 598 -22.00 23.28 0.00
C LEU A 598 -20.50 23.02 0.00
N ILE A 599 -19.81 23.34 1.10
CA ILE A 599 -18.36 23.19 1.21
C ILE A 599 -17.97 21.72 1.10
N GLY A 600 -18.74 20.83 1.73
CA GLY A 600 -18.59 19.39 1.55
C GLY A 600 -18.64 18.98 0.07
N MET A 601 -19.66 19.45 -0.66
CA MET A 601 -19.79 19.19 -2.10
C MET A 601 -18.61 19.79 -2.89
N LEU A 602 -18.14 20.99 -2.55
CA LEU A 602 -16.99 21.62 -3.20
C LEU A 602 -15.72 20.78 -3.02
N PHE A 603 -15.46 20.23 -1.82
CA PHE A 603 -14.34 19.31 -1.60
C PHE A 603 -14.45 18.07 -2.49
N GLY A 604 -15.64 17.47 -2.56
CA GLY A 604 -15.89 16.31 -3.40
C GLY A 604 -15.73 16.61 -4.89
N LEU A 605 -16.25 17.74 -5.36
CA LEU A 605 -16.14 18.18 -6.76
C LEU A 605 -14.70 18.53 -7.13
N ALA A 606 -13.94 19.14 -6.21
CA ALA A 606 -12.53 19.43 -6.40
C ALA A 606 -11.74 18.15 -6.67
N ILE A 607 -11.92 17.12 -5.82
CA ILE A 607 -11.30 15.80 -6.04
C ILE A 607 -11.77 15.18 -7.37
N TYR A 608 -13.09 15.19 -7.64
CA TYR A 608 -13.67 14.56 -8.83
C TYR A 608 -13.18 15.19 -10.14
N ASN A 609 -12.93 16.50 -10.14
CA ASN A 609 -12.44 17.27 -11.30
C ASN A 609 -10.92 17.52 -11.28
N SER A 610 -10.18 16.92 -10.35
CA SER A 610 -8.73 17.09 -10.20
C SER A 610 -8.29 18.56 -9.97
N ILE A 611 -9.04 19.28 -9.15
CA ILE A 611 -8.79 20.67 -8.76
C ILE A 611 -8.28 20.68 -7.32
N ILE A 612 -7.19 21.39 -7.08
CA ILE A 612 -6.66 21.63 -5.72
C ILE A 612 -7.30 22.90 -5.14
N LEU A 613 -7.55 22.88 -3.84
CA LEU A 613 -8.09 23.97 -3.06
C LEU A 613 -6.96 24.64 -2.27
N ASP A 614 -6.93 25.97 -2.25
CA ASP A 614 -5.94 26.71 -1.46
C ASP A 614 -6.40 26.84 -0.01
N ILE A 615 -6.36 25.72 0.71
CA ILE A 615 -6.78 25.62 2.11
C ILE A 615 -5.76 24.84 2.91
N GLN A 616 -5.76 25.08 4.22
CA GLN A 616 -4.89 24.34 5.14
C GLN A 616 -5.70 23.88 6.34
N PHE A 617 -5.96 22.58 6.41
CA PHE A 617 -6.62 21.92 7.54
C PHE A 617 -5.66 20.96 8.24
N PRO A 618 -5.84 20.67 9.53
CA PRO A 618 -5.02 19.68 10.20
C PRO A 618 -5.33 18.27 9.64
N PRO A 619 -4.37 17.32 9.69
CA PRO A 619 -4.53 15.96 9.14
C PRO A 619 -5.78 15.21 9.59
N ILE A 620 -6.30 15.55 10.77
CA ILE A 620 -7.53 14.98 11.31
C ILE A 620 -8.75 15.23 10.42
N LEU A 621 -8.83 16.36 9.70
CA LEU A 621 -9.95 16.58 8.78
C LEU A 621 -10.07 15.44 7.77
N TYR A 622 -8.95 15.05 7.16
CA TYR A 622 -8.92 14.03 6.12
C TYR A 622 -9.17 12.62 6.65
N ARG A 623 -8.82 12.36 7.92
CA ARG A 623 -9.28 11.16 8.63
C ARG A 623 -10.80 11.19 8.80
N LYS A 624 -11.38 12.33 9.21
CA LYS A 624 -12.84 12.47 9.33
C LYS A 624 -13.57 12.34 7.98
N LEU A 625 -12.98 12.81 6.87
CA LEU A 625 -13.51 12.57 5.51
C LEU A 625 -13.50 11.08 5.11
N LEU A 626 -12.62 10.27 5.71
CA LEU A 626 -12.65 8.80 5.62
C LEU A 626 -13.65 8.15 6.61
N GLY A 627 -14.48 8.95 7.27
CA GLY A 627 -15.45 8.49 8.28
C GLY A 627 -14.81 8.11 9.62
N LYS A 628 -13.62 8.63 9.93
CA LYS A 628 -12.89 8.35 11.17
C LYS A 628 -13.13 9.40 12.25
N PHE A 629 -13.08 9.02 13.52
CA PHE A 629 -13.12 9.99 14.62
C PHE A 629 -11.74 10.56 14.95
N GLY A 630 -11.76 11.78 15.49
CA GLY A 630 -10.59 12.36 16.14
C GLY A 630 -10.37 11.74 17.50
N THR A 631 -9.11 11.48 17.82
CA THR A 631 -8.66 10.94 19.11
C THR A 631 -7.56 11.80 19.69
N PHE A 632 -7.11 11.44 20.89
CA PHE A 632 -6.00 12.11 21.57
C PHE A 632 -4.75 12.29 20.69
N GLU A 633 -4.36 11.29 19.90
CA GLU A 633 -3.14 11.38 19.07
C GLU A 633 -3.27 12.42 17.94
N ASP A 634 -4.49 12.72 17.50
CA ASP A 634 -4.75 13.73 16.47
C ASP A 634 -4.58 15.17 17.00
N LEU A 635 -4.57 15.35 18.33
CA LEU A 635 -4.26 16.64 18.95
C LEU A 635 -2.80 17.04 18.73
N ALA A 636 -1.89 16.09 18.51
CA ALA A 636 -0.46 16.38 18.31
C ALA A 636 -0.22 17.37 17.16
N THR A 637 -1.04 17.30 16.09
CA THR A 637 -0.96 18.16 14.92
C THR A 637 -2.04 19.24 14.87
N SER A 638 -3.21 19.00 15.49
CA SER A 638 -4.31 19.98 15.45
C SER A 638 -4.26 20.99 16.60
N HIS A 639 -3.91 20.55 17.81
CA HIS A 639 -3.83 21.36 19.03
C HIS A 639 -2.56 21.00 19.83
N PRO A 640 -1.36 21.33 19.34
CA PRO A 640 -0.10 20.80 19.88
C PRO A 640 0.13 21.17 21.35
N THR A 641 -0.25 22.38 21.76
CA THR A 641 -0.21 22.80 23.18
C THR A 641 -1.08 21.90 24.06
N SER A 642 -2.35 21.69 23.70
CA SER A 642 -3.26 20.80 24.45
C SER A 642 -2.75 19.37 24.50
N TYR A 643 -2.20 18.84 23.39
CA TYR A 643 -1.59 17.51 23.36
C TYR A 643 -0.43 17.38 24.35
N LYS A 644 0.50 18.36 24.37
CA LYS A 644 1.64 18.36 25.31
C LYS A 644 1.18 18.39 26.76
N SER A 645 0.19 19.22 27.08
CA SER A 645 -0.36 19.32 28.44
C SER A 645 -1.03 18.01 28.89
N LEU A 646 -1.88 17.43 28.04
CA LEU A 646 -2.55 16.16 28.32
C LEU A 646 -1.58 14.97 28.37
N LYS A 647 -0.55 14.97 27.53
CA LYS A 647 0.53 13.98 27.60
C LYS A 647 1.33 14.10 28.90
N SER A 648 1.53 15.32 29.39
CA SER A 648 2.19 15.55 30.69
C SER A 648 1.33 15.05 31.85
N LEU A 649 0.00 15.25 31.80
CA LEU A 649 -0.95 14.69 32.76
C LEU A 649 -0.90 13.15 32.78
N LEU A 650 -0.85 12.50 31.61
CA LEU A 650 -0.73 11.04 31.49
C LEU A 650 0.63 10.50 31.98
N ALA A 651 1.72 11.25 31.73
CA ALA A 651 3.07 10.85 32.10
C ALA A 651 3.40 11.15 33.58
N PHE A 652 2.57 11.94 34.27
CA PHE A 652 2.81 12.33 35.65
C PHE A 652 2.90 11.10 36.57
N ASN A 653 3.95 11.05 37.40
CA ASN A 653 4.15 9.98 38.37
C ASN A 653 4.15 10.57 39.79
N GLU A 654 3.06 10.30 40.52
CA GLU A 654 2.86 10.81 41.88
C GLU A 654 3.99 10.41 42.85
N LYS A 655 4.64 9.26 42.62
CA LYS A 655 5.75 8.78 43.47
C LYS A 655 7.04 9.57 43.24
N ASP A 656 7.33 9.91 41.99
CA ASP A 656 8.56 10.62 41.62
C ASP A 656 8.45 12.10 42.03
N GLU A 657 7.26 12.67 41.91
CA GLU A 657 6.96 14.09 42.19
C GLU A 657 6.56 14.34 43.66
N GLY A 658 6.19 13.29 44.40
CA GLY A 658 5.82 13.39 45.82
C GLY A 658 4.50 14.13 46.09
N MET A 659 3.62 14.26 45.09
CA MET A 659 2.30 14.88 45.19
C MET A 659 1.27 14.17 44.30
N THR A 660 -0.02 14.33 44.61
CA THR A 660 -1.11 13.71 43.83
C THR A 660 -1.38 14.47 42.53
N VAL A 661 -1.99 13.80 41.55
CA VAL A 661 -2.44 14.46 40.29
C VAL A 661 -3.40 15.61 40.58
N GLU A 662 -4.31 15.40 41.52
CA GLU A 662 -5.32 16.36 41.97
C GLU A 662 -4.67 17.65 42.45
N ASP A 663 -3.66 17.53 43.34
CA ASP A 663 -2.96 18.67 43.91
C ASP A 663 -2.08 19.37 42.86
N ALA A 664 -1.42 18.60 41.98
CA ALA A 664 -0.50 19.13 40.97
C ALA A 664 -1.21 19.92 39.86
N PHE A 665 -2.36 19.42 39.39
CA PHE A 665 -3.06 19.99 38.23
C PHE A 665 -4.33 20.75 38.59
N SER A 666 -5.00 20.41 39.69
CA SER A 666 -6.24 21.04 40.14
C SER A 666 -7.31 21.15 39.04
N LEU A 667 -7.45 20.11 38.22
CA LEU A 667 -8.42 20.04 37.13
C LEU A 667 -9.72 19.35 37.59
N THR A 668 -10.81 19.71 36.94
CA THR A 668 -12.11 19.01 37.04
C THR A 668 -12.54 18.52 35.66
N PHE A 669 -13.62 17.74 35.58
CA PHE A 669 -14.21 17.32 34.31
C PHE A 669 -15.03 18.42 33.63
N GLN A 670 -14.89 19.69 34.03
CA GLN A 670 -15.42 20.85 33.31
C GLN A 670 -14.26 21.60 32.64
N VAL A 671 -14.40 21.88 31.35
CA VAL A 671 -13.37 22.56 30.54
C VAL A 671 -13.93 23.80 29.87
N ALA A 672 -13.07 24.77 29.61
CA ALA A 672 -13.40 25.96 28.84
C ALA A 672 -12.84 25.87 27.42
N ILE A 673 -13.67 26.18 26.42
CA ILE A 673 -13.25 26.36 25.02
C ILE A 673 -13.45 27.83 24.67
N THR A 674 -12.42 28.45 24.10
CA THR A 674 -12.49 29.82 23.60
C THR A 674 -13.15 29.85 22.23
N ASP A 675 -14.17 30.67 22.06
CA ASP A 675 -14.85 30.86 20.78
C ASP A 675 -14.17 31.92 19.88
N ALA A 676 -14.71 32.12 18.68
CA ALA A 676 -14.19 33.08 17.71
C ALA A 676 -14.17 34.55 18.18
N ILE A 677 -14.98 34.91 19.19
CA ILE A 677 -15.04 36.26 19.76
C ILE A 677 -14.25 36.37 21.08
N GLY A 678 -13.54 35.32 21.49
CA GLY A 678 -12.71 35.27 22.69
C GLY A 678 -13.46 34.93 23.99
N SER A 679 -14.74 34.58 23.91
CA SER A 679 -15.55 34.17 25.07
C SER A 679 -15.26 32.71 25.45
N GLN A 680 -15.30 32.43 26.75
CA GLN A 680 -15.07 31.09 27.27
C GLN A 680 -16.40 30.34 27.42
N LEU A 681 -16.54 29.25 26.67
CA LEU A 681 -17.68 28.33 26.77
C LEU A 681 -17.31 27.15 27.68
N LEU A 682 -18.07 26.98 28.76
CA LEU A 682 -17.87 25.89 29.71
C LEU A 682 -18.62 24.63 29.25
N PHE A 683 -17.92 23.51 29.26
CA PHE A 683 -18.45 22.20 28.91
C PHE A 683 -18.14 21.19 30.00
N ASP A 684 -19.19 20.53 30.49
CA ASP A 684 -19.06 19.35 31.34
C ASP A 684 -18.74 18.14 30.45
N LEU A 685 -17.57 17.55 30.61
CA LEU A 685 -17.14 16.35 29.88
C LEU A 685 -17.99 15.12 30.24
N LYS A 686 -18.55 15.12 31.45
CA LYS A 686 -19.52 14.16 31.97
C LYS A 686 -20.40 14.81 33.02
N ASP A 687 -21.52 14.17 33.34
CA ASP A 687 -22.51 14.69 34.29
C ASP A 687 -21.87 15.12 35.62
N GLY A 688 -22.10 16.38 36.02
CA GLY A 688 -21.51 16.96 37.24
C GLY A 688 -20.02 17.25 37.15
N GLY A 689 -19.50 17.49 35.94
CA GLY A 689 -18.07 17.62 35.66
C GLY A 689 -17.36 18.71 36.45
N ASP A 690 -18.06 19.77 36.84
CA ASP A 690 -17.56 20.84 37.70
C ASP A 690 -17.13 20.37 39.10
N THR A 691 -17.80 19.33 39.63
CA THR A 691 -17.53 18.78 40.97
C THR A 691 -16.57 17.59 40.98
N ILE A 692 -16.33 16.98 39.82
CA ILE A 692 -15.51 15.76 39.72
C ILE A 692 -14.06 16.16 39.42
N SER A 693 -13.17 16.01 40.38
CA SER A 693 -11.73 16.25 40.20
C SER A 693 -11.05 15.18 39.32
N VAL A 694 -10.03 15.62 38.58
CA VAL A 694 -9.17 14.73 37.80
C VAL A 694 -8.11 14.13 38.72
N THR A 695 -8.12 12.82 38.84
CA THR A 695 -7.27 12.00 39.70
C THR A 695 -6.38 11.08 38.87
N ASN A 696 -5.37 10.47 39.48
CA ASN A 696 -4.55 9.47 38.81
C ASN A 696 -5.36 8.27 38.27
N ALA A 697 -6.50 7.95 38.89
CA ALA A 697 -7.36 6.84 38.47
C ALA A 697 -8.27 7.18 37.27
N ASN A 698 -8.61 8.45 37.05
CA ASN A 698 -9.56 8.87 36.01
C ASN A 698 -8.94 9.80 34.94
N ARG A 699 -7.64 10.12 35.02
CA ARG A 699 -6.95 10.99 34.06
C ARG A 699 -7.02 10.49 32.60
N GLU A 700 -7.04 9.17 32.38
CA GLU A 700 -7.17 8.61 31.04
C GLU A 700 -8.56 8.90 30.45
N GLU A 701 -9.62 8.74 31.25
CA GLU A 701 -11.00 9.10 30.89
C GLU A 701 -11.10 10.60 30.59
N PHE A 702 -10.51 11.46 31.42
CA PHE A 702 -10.47 12.91 31.20
C PHE A 702 -9.83 13.26 29.84
N VAL A 703 -8.67 12.69 29.54
CA VAL A 703 -7.95 12.92 28.27
C VAL A 703 -8.78 12.46 27.08
N GLN A 704 -9.42 11.29 27.16
CA GLN A 704 -10.29 10.77 26.11
C GLN A 704 -11.49 11.67 25.86
N LEU A 705 -12.24 12.04 26.91
CA LEU A 705 -13.43 12.89 26.80
C LEU A 705 -13.09 14.29 26.32
N TYR A 706 -11.98 14.87 26.79
CA TYR A 706 -11.58 16.20 26.34
C TYR A 706 -11.12 16.20 24.88
N SER A 707 -10.39 15.17 24.45
CA SER A 707 -10.00 15.01 23.05
C SER A 707 -11.22 14.84 22.13
N ASP A 708 -12.21 14.05 22.58
CA ASP A 708 -13.47 13.84 21.88
C ASP A 708 -14.31 15.13 21.79
N LEU A 709 -14.33 15.94 22.86
CA LEU A 709 -14.96 17.24 22.84
C LEU A 709 -14.36 18.14 21.76
N LEU A 710 -13.03 18.30 21.73
CA LEU A 710 -12.34 19.21 20.82
C LEU A 710 -12.45 18.80 19.34
N LEU A 711 -12.40 17.50 19.05
CA LEU A 711 -12.28 17.02 17.66
C LEU A 711 -13.58 16.49 17.07
N ASN A 712 -14.58 16.18 17.91
CA ASN A 712 -15.82 15.55 17.49
C ASN A 712 -17.05 16.31 18.00
N LYS A 713 -17.33 16.31 19.31
CA LYS A 713 -18.61 16.80 19.84
C LYS A 713 -18.82 18.29 19.62
N SER A 714 -17.81 19.12 19.85
CA SER A 714 -17.92 20.59 19.71
C SER A 714 -18.20 21.06 18.28
N ILE A 715 -17.89 20.23 17.29
CA ILE A 715 -17.99 20.57 15.86
C ILE A 715 -19.01 19.69 15.13
N GLN A 716 -19.71 18.80 15.84
CA GLN A 716 -20.56 17.78 15.23
C GLN A 716 -21.66 18.40 14.36
N ARG A 717 -22.32 19.45 14.86
CA ARG A 717 -23.41 20.16 14.16
C ARG A 717 -22.95 20.71 12.81
N GLN A 718 -21.72 21.22 12.75
CA GLN A 718 -21.11 21.79 11.55
C GLN A 718 -20.53 20.71 10.63
N PHE A 719 -19.94 19.67 11.23
CA PHE A 719 -19.24 18.63 10.50
C PHE A 719 -20.18 17.63 9.82
N ASP A 720 -21.29 17.26 10.46
CA ASP A 720 -22.26 16.32 9.89
C ASP A 720 -22.81 16.77 8.52
N PRO A 721 -23.31 18.01 8.32
CA PRO A 721 -23.73 18.50 7.00
C PRO A 721 -22.55 18.63 6.02
N PHE A 722 -21.37 19.06 6.47
CA PHE A 722 -20.16 19.10 5.65
C PHE A 722 -19.78 17.70 5.12
N PHE A 723 -19.77 16.70 5.99
CA PHE A 723 -19.45 15.34 5.62
C PHE A 723 -20.52 14.73 4.71
N HIS A 724 -21.79 15.03 4.96
CA HIS A 724 -22.89 14.65 4.06
C HIS A 724 -22.70 15.24 2.65
N GLY A 725 -22.41 16.53 2.53
CA GLY A 725 -22.13 17.19 1.24
C GLY A 725 -20.95 16.54 0.50
N PHE A 726 -19.89 16.19 1.24
CA PHE A 726 -18.75 15.47 0.68
C PHE A 726 -19.11 14.09 0.15
N LEU A 727 -19.95 13.34 0.86
CA LEU A 727 -20.38 12.01 0.44
C LEU A 727 -21.28 12.03 -0.79
N LEU A 728 -22.14 13.06 -0.98
CA LEU A 728 -22.96 13.18 -2.21
C LEU A 728 -22.12 13.08 -3.50
N VAL A 729 -20.88 13.56 -3.46
CA VAL A 729 -19.97 13.50 -4.60
C VAL A 729 -19.07 12.25 -4.57
N THR A 730 -18.65 11.77 -3.40
CA THR A 730 -17.56 10.80 -3.29
C THR A 730 -17.97 9.38 -2.90
N HIS A 731 -19.21 9.11 -2.48
CA HIS A 731 -19.64 7.81 -1.95
C HIS A 731 -19.37 6.64 -2.90
N ASP A 732 -19.66 6.80 -4.19
CA ASP A 732 -19.44 5.75 -5.19
C ASP A 732 -17.97 5.65 -5.66
N SER A 733 -17.06 6.50 -5.18
CA SER A 733 -15.67 6.57 -5.67
C SER A 733 -14.76 5.53 -5.00
N SER A 734 -13.64 5.20 -5.65
CA SER A 734 -12.60 4.36 -5.05
C SER A 734 -11.78 5.06 -3.95
N LEU A 735 -12.12 6.31 -3.58
CA LEU A 735 -11.33 7.16 -2.68
C LEU A 735 -11.01 6.45 -1.34
N ARG A 736 -12.03 5.96 -0.63
CA ARG A 736 -11.90 5.31 0.67
C ARG A 736 -11.08 4.01 0.65
N LYS A 737 -10.96 3.39 -0.53
CA LYS A 737 -10.30 2.10 -0.72
C LYS A 737 -8.85 2.24 -1.17
N LEU A 738 -8.55 3.30 -1.92
CA LEU A 738 -7.23 3.55 -2.49
C LEU A 738 -6.35 4.43 -1.62
N PHE A 739 -6.94 5.41 -0.93
CA PHE A 739 -6.22 6.48 -0.28
C PHE A 739 -6.25 6.40 1.24
N ARG A 740 -5.12 6.79 1.84
CA ARG A 740 -5.01 7.14 3.25
C ARG A 740 -5.26 8.63 3.47
N ALA A 741 -5.45 9.04 4.72
CA ALA A 741 -5.79 10.43 5.06
C ALA A 741 -4.75 11.45 4.59
N ASP A 742 -3.46 11.12 4.75
CA ASP A 742 -2.32 11.89 4.25
C ASP A 742 -2.32 12.04 2.72
N GLU A 743 -2.83 11.05 1.99
CA GLU A 743 -2.94 11.12 0.54
C GLU A 743 -4.19 11.90 0.07
N ILE A 744 -5.26 11.93 0.88
CA ILE A 744 -6.43 12.79 0.61
C ILE A 744 -6.09 14.26 0.83
N ASP A 745 -5.25 14.57 1.83
CA ASP A 745 -4.70 15.93 1.99
C ASP A 745 -4.02 16.40 0.70
N LEU A 746 -3.13 15.57 0.14
CA LEU A 746 -2.47 15.87 -1.13
C LEU A 746 -3.44 16.04 -2.31
N LEU A 747 -4.54 15.28 -2.34
CA LEU A 747 -5.60 15.40 -3.36
C LEU A 747 -6.34 16.75 -3.26
N VAL A 748 -6.60 17.21 -2.04
CA VAL A 748 -7.41 18.41 -1.77
C VAL A 748 -6.55 19.66 -1.76
N ALA A 749 -5.51 19.72 -0.93
CA ALA A 749 -4.70 20.92 -0.71
C ALA A 749 -3.43 20.99 -1.58
N GLY A 750 -3.09 19.91 -2.29
CA GLY A 750 -1.81 19.79 -2.98
C GLY A 750 -0.64 19.56 -2.03
N SER A 751 0.60 19.56 -2.54
CA SER A 751 1.78 19.34 -1.71
C SER A 751 2.42 20.65 -1.25
N HIS A 752 2.66 20.77 0.06
CA HIS A 752 3.33 21.93 0.67
C HIS A 752 4.88 21.82 0.69
N VAL A 753 5.46 20.74 0.16
CA VAL A 753 6.90 20.48 0.23
C VAL A 753 7.66 21.30 -0.83
N LEU A 754 8.34 22.36 -0.38
CA LEU A 754 9.05 23.30 -1.25
C LEU A 754 10.52 22.90 -1.46
N ASP A 755 10.80 21.90 -2.30
CA ASP A 755 12.18 21.57 -2.70
C ASP A 755 12.62 22.31 -3.98
N PHE A 756 13.12 23.53 -3.79
CA PHE A 756 13.61 24.35 -4.90
C PHE A 756 14.90 23.82 -5.54
N ASN A 757 15.63 22.91 -4.88
CA ASN A 757 16.80 22.27 -5.51
C ASN A 757 16.34 21.36 -6.64
N GLN A 758 15.27 20.61 -6.40
CA GLN A 758 14.64 19.76 -7.41
C GLN A 758 14.04 20.60 -8.55
N LEU A 759 13.45 21.76 -8.24
CA LEU A 759 12.98 22.71 -9.26
C LEU A 759 14.14 23.18 -10.16
N ALA A 760 15.26 23.55 -9.56
CA ALA A 760 16.43 24.03 -10.27
C ALA A 760 17.07 22.97 -11.18
N LEU A 761 17.01 21.71 -10.76
CA LEU A 761 17.49 20.57 -11.55
C LEU A 761 16.59 20.28 -12.76
N ALA A 762 15.28 20.49 -12.63
CA ALA A 762 14.29 20.21 -13.66
C ALA A 762 13.98 21.40 -14.59
N ALA A 763 14.44 22.62 -14.25
CA ALA A 763 14.14 23.82 -15.02
C ALA A 763 14.75 23.80 -16.44
N GLU A 764 13.96 24.27 -17.40
CA GLU A 764 14.35 24.43 -18.80
C GLU A 764 14.64 25.90 -19.11
N TYR A 765 15.56 26.16 -20.05
CA TYR A 765 16.01 27.50 -20.40
C TYR A 765 15.80 27.75 -21.89
N ASP A 766 15.28 28.93 -22.23
CA ASP A 766 14.93 29.30 -23.60
C ASP A 766 15.34 30.75 -23.94
N GLY A 767 15.27 31.13 -25.22
CA GLY A 767 15.66 32.46 -25.68
C GLY A 767 17.18 32.71 -25.64
N GLY A 768 17.97 31.64 -25.66
CA GLY A 768 19.43 31.69 -25.57
C GLY A 768 19.97 31.71 -24.13
N TYR A 769 19.12 31.56 -23.12
CA TYR A 769 19.59 31.18 -21.79
C TYR A 769 20.03 29.71 -21.75
N SER A 770 20.97 29.43 -20.86
CA SER A 770 21.39 28.09 -20.49
C SER A 770 21.65 28.06 -18.98
N LYS A 771 21.82 26.86 -18.42
CA LYS A 771 22.21 26.68 -17.02
C LYS A 771 23.50 27.45 -16.65
N ASP A 772 24.35 27.73 -17.64
CA ASP A 772 25.62 28.44 -17.44
C ASP A 772 25.56 29.96 -17.56
N SER A 773 24.44 30.51 -18.03
CA SER A 773 24.25 31.95 -18.21
C SER A 773 24.39 32.69 -16.86
N PRO A 774 25.11 33.83 -16.80
CA PRO A 774 25.29 34.59 -15.56
C PRO A 774 23.96 34.99 -14.90
N THR A 775 22.99 35.49 -15.68
CA THR A 775 21.64 35.86 -15.20
C THR A 775 20.93 34.68 -14.55
N ILE A 776 21.05 33.47 -15.10
CA ILE A 776 20.43 32.25 -14.57
C ILE A 776 21.09 31.81 -13.26
N LYS A 777 22.42 31.87 -13.16
CA LYS A 777 23.14 31.57 -11.91
C LYS A 777 22.72 32.54 -10.81
N ASN A 778 22.68 33.84 -11.12
CA ASN A 778 22.23 34.88 -10.20
C ASN A 778 20.76 34.67 -9.78
N PHE A 779 19.88 34.32 -10.73
CA PHE A 779 18.48 34.02 -10.46
C PHE A 779 18.34 32.92 -9.41
N TRP A 780 19.01 31.77 -9.58
CA TRP A 780 18.93 30.68 -8.61
C TRP A 780 19.56 31.05 -7.28
N THR A 781 20.68 31.79 -7.27
CA THR A 781 21.26 32.32 -6.03
C THR A 781 20.26 33.17 -5.26
N VAL A 782 19.58 34.11 -5.92
CA VAL A 782 18.55 34.95 -5.31
C VAL A 782 17.38 34.11 -4.81
N LEU A 783 16.80 33.27 -5.66
CA LEU A 783 15.60 32.49 -5.33
C LEU A 783 15.85 31.51 -4.17
N MET A 784 17.06 30.96 -4.03
CA MET A 784 17.42 30.09 -2.91
C MET A 784 17.49 30.84 -1.57
N THR A 785 17.77 32.15 -1.58
CA THR A 785 17.80 32.99 -0.37
C THR A 785 16.42 33.46 0.08
N PHE A 786 15.39 33.28 -0.74
CA PHE A 786 14.02 33.68 -0.39
C PHE A 786 13.46 32.86 0.78
N THR A 787 12.63 33.52 1.59
CA THR A 787 11.83 32.85 2.62
C THR A 787 10.81 31.91 1.98
N ASP A 788 10.26 30.97 2.76
CA ASP A 788 9.20 30.08 2.26
C ASP A 788 7.97 30.84 1.76
N GLU A 789 7.65 31.99 2.37
CA GLU A 789 6.57 32.87 1.91
C GLU A 789 6.89 33.48 0.53
N GLN A 790 8.10 34.00 0.34
CA GLN A 790 8.54 34.55 -0.94
C GLN A 790 8.63 33.46 -2.03
N LYS A 791 9.06 32.25 -1.66
CA LYS A 791 9.07 31.07 -2.55
C LYS A 791 7.65 30.69 -2.99
N ARG A 792 6.68 30.71 -2.09
CA ARG A 792 5.25 30.52 -2.40
C ARG A 792 4.72 31.59 -3.34
N LYS A 793 5.02 32.86 -3.08
CA LYS A 793 4.67 33.97 -3.97
C LYS A 793 5.29 33.81 -5.37
N PHE A 794 6.53 33.35 -5.45
CA PHE A 794 7.19 33.03 -6.73
C PHE A 794 6.48 31.91 -7.49
N LEU A 795 6.11 30.82 -6.81
CA LEU A 795 5.34 29.75 -7.45
C LEU A 795 4.00 30.27 -7.93
N ARG A 796 3.29 31.08 -7.13
CA ARG A 796 2.02 31.70 -7.54
C ARG A 796 2.20 32.58 -8.77
N PHE A 797 3.25 33.39 -8.79
CA PHE A 797 3.59 34.27 -9.91
C PHE A 797 3.88 33.49 -11.21
N THR A 798 4.58 32.37 -11.12
CA THR A 798 5.02 31.61 -12.30
C THR A 798 4.05 30.52 -12.75
N THR A 799 3.24 29.97 -11.85
CA THR A 799 2.40 28.78 -12.10
C THR A 799 0.91 29.02 -11.84
N GLY A 800 0.55 30.13 -11.19
CA GLY A 800 -0.81 30.38 -10.71
C GLY A 800 -1.18 29.64 -9.43
N SER A 801 -0.25 28.90 -8.82
CA SER A 801 -0.43 28.20 -7.54
C SER A 801 0.81 28.38 -6.66
N ASP A 802 0.62 28.52 -5.36
CA ASP A 802 1.71 28.51 -4.38
C ASP A 802 2.11 27.09 -3.94
N ARG A 803 1.42 26.06 -4.45
CA ARG A 803 1.59 24.65 -4.11
C ARG A 803 2.50 23.95 -5.09
N THR A 804 3.08 22.84 -4.63
CA THR A 804 3.93 21.99 -5.47
C THR A 804 3.08 20.90 -6.11
N PRO A 805 3.39 20.50 -7.37
CA PRO A 805 2.75 19.34 -7.97
C PRO A 805 2.94 18.10 -7.11
N ILE A 806 1.99 17.17 -7.16
CA ILE A 806 2.09 15.92 -6.44
C ILE A 806 3.25 15.11 -7.06
N GLY A 807 4.23 14.75 -6.23
CA GLY A 807 5.54 14.24 -6.65
C GLY A 807 6.68 15.27 -6.63
N GLY A 808 6.43 16.49 -6.13
CA GLY A 808 7.44 17.50 -5.84
C GLY A 808 7.73 18.46 -7.01
N LEU A 809 8.55 19.48 -6.72
CA LEU A 809 8.87 20.54 -7.69
C LEU A 809 9.67 20.08 -8.91
N ALA A 810 10.35 18.93 -8.87
CA ALA A 810 11.00 18.36 -10.07
C ALA A 810 10.02 18.10 -11.22
N ARG A 811 8.72 17.90 -10.91
CA ARG A 811 7.69 17.69 -11.93
C ARG A 811 7.13 19.00 -12.50
N LEU A 812 7.41 20.13 -11.86
CA LEU A 812 7.06 21.43 -12.37
C LEU A 812 8.06 21.81 -13.46
N LYS A 813 7.63 21.76 -14.72
CA LYS A 813 8.44 22.20 -15.86
C LYS A 813 8.50 23.73 -15.90
N LEU A 814 9.30 24.33 -15.02
CA LEU A 814 9.58 25.76 -15.04
C LEU A 814 10.46 26.09 -16.24
N ILE A 815 9.98 26.95 -17.12
CA ILE A 815 10.73 27.45 -18.28
C ILE A 815 11.20 28.87 -17.97
N ILE A 816 12.50 29.16 -18.10
CA ILE A 816 13.04 30.52 -17.95
C ILE A 816 13.50 31.01 -19.32
N SER A 817 12.71 31.90 -19.91
CA SER A 817 12.96 32.46 -21.24
C SER A 817 13.55 33.86 -21.14
N ARG A 818 14.56 34.14 -21.97
CA ARG A 818 15.19 35.46 -22.05
C ARG A 818 14.22 36.51 -22.58
N ASN A 819 14.08 37.62 -21.85
CA ASN A 819 13.18 38.72 -22.20
C ASN A 819 13.92 40.02 -22.56
N GLY A 820 14.91 39.89 -23.44
CA GLY A 820 15.74 41.01 -23.90
C GLY A 820 16.87 41.41 -22.94
N PRO A 821 17.59 42.50 -23.27
CA PRO A 821 18.74 42.97 -22.50
C PRO A 821 18.33 43.63 -21.17
N ASP A 822 19.32 44.11 -20.41
CA ASP A 822 19.08 44.88 -19.18
C ASP A 822 18.06 45.99 -19.39
N THR A 823 17.14 46.12 -18.44
CA THR A 823 15.99 47.01 -18.50
C THR A 823 15.46 47.26 -17.10
N ASP A 824 14.60 48.26 -16.94
CA ASP A 824 13.93 48.55 -15.67
C ASP A 824 12.54 47.91 -15.56
N ARG A 825 12.10 47.22 -16.63
CA ARG A 825 10.88 46.39 -16.63
C ARG A 825 11.00 45.26 -15.61
N LEU A 826 9.88 44.92 -14.97
CA LEU A 826 9.77 43.75 -14.11
C LEU A 826 9.83 42.46 -14.96
N PRO A 827 10.27 41.33 -14.38
CA PRO A 827 10.04 40.04 -15.01
C PRO A 827 8.52 39.80 -15.13
N THR A 828 8.12 39.04 -16.13
CA THR A 828 6.70 38.68 -16.38
C THR A 828 6.58 37.17 -16.47
N ALA A 829 5.38 36.62 -16.30
CA ALA A 829 5.15 35.18 -16.36
C ALA A 829 3.98 34.80 -17.27
N HIS A 830 4.05 33.60 -17.84
CA HIS A 830 2.94 32.92 -18.48
C HIS A 830 2.60 31.67 -17.68
N THR A 831 1.64 31.80 -16.77
CA THR A 831 1.26 30.74 -15.82
C THR A 831 0.76 29.47 -16.50
N CYS A 832 0.08 29.59 -17.65
CA CYS A 832 -0.37 28.46 -18.47
C CYS A 832 0.77 27.52 -18.91
N PHE A 833 1.99 28.04 -19.01
CA PHE A 833 3.17 27.31 -19.48
C PHE A 833 4.26 27.20 -18.41
N ASN A 834 3.99 27.64 -17.17
CA ASN A 834 4.98 27.76 -16.10
C ASN A 834 6.25 28.51 -16.58
N ALA A 835 6.08 29.56 -17.40
CA ALA A 835 7.19 30.23 -18.06
C ALA A 835 7.48 31.60 -17.44
N LEU A 836 8.71 31.83 -16.99
CA LEU A 836 9.22 33.10 -16.50
C LEU A 836 10.00 33.82 -17.61
N LEU A 837 9.55 35.02 -17.96
CA LEU A 837 10.21 35.90 -18.92
C LEU A 837 11.17 36.84 -18.16
N LEU A 838 12.46 36.51 -18.19
CA LEU A 838 13.48 37.16 -17.37
C LEU A 838 14.43 38.02 -18.24
N PRO A 839 14.48 39.36 -18.05
CA PRO A 839 15.47 40.21 -18.70
C PRO A 839 16.91 39.97 -18.21
N ASP A 840 17.91 40.33 -19.01
CA ASP A 840 19.33 40.27 -18.62
C ASP A 840 19.72 41.39 -17.65
N TYR A 841 19.23 41.35 -16.41
CA TYR A 841 19.60 42.35 -15.42
C TYR A 841 21.12 42.42 -15.23
N SER A 842 21.63 43.64 -15.21
CA SER A 842 23.08 43.92 -15.18
C SER A 842 23.76 43.54 -13.87
N SER A 843 23.00 43.35 -12.78
CA SER A 843 23.53 42.94 -11.47
C SER A 843 22.57 42.02 -10.72
N ILE A 844 23.10 41.27 -9.74
CA ILE A 844 22.31 40.39 -8.87
C ILE A 844 21.36 41.18 -7.97
N GLU A 845 21.77 42.37 -7.53
CA GLU A 845 20.96 43.27 -6.70
C GLU A 845 19.74 43.75 -7.48
N LYS A 846 19.94 44.16 -8.74
CA LYS A 846 18.84 44.57 -9.63
C LYS A 846 17.88 43.41 -9.90
N LEU A 847 18.40 42.20 -10.13
CA LEU A 847 17.58 41.00 -10.28
C LEU A 847 16.74 40.75 -9.04
N GLN A 848 17.34 40.79 -7.85
CA GLN A 848 16.66 40.57 -6.58
C GLN A 848 15.56 41.59 -6.35
N GLU A 849 15.86 42.88 -6.51
CA GLU A 849 14.89 43.96 -6.35
C GLU A 849 13.70 43.77 -7.31
N LYS A 850 13.96 43.59 -8.61
CA LYS A 850 12.91 43.48 -9.63
C LYS A 850 12.08 42.20 -9.47
N LEU A 851 12.72 41.09 -9.12
CA LEU A 851 12.01 39.82 -8.87
C LEU A 851 11.13 39.91 -7.63
N SER A 852 11.64 40.47 -6.52
CA SER A 852 10.85 40.67 -5.29
C SER A 852 9.64 41.57 -5.55
N ILE A 853 9.82 42.70 -6.25
CA ILE A 853 8.71 43.58 -6.63
C ILE A 853 7.68 42.82 -7.49
N ALA A 854 8.12 42.02 -8.45
CA ALA A 854 7.19 41.28 -9.31
C ALA A 854 6.35 40.26 -8.54
N ILE A 855 6.96 39.49 -7.62
CA ILE A 855 6.23 38.47 -6.85
C ILE A 855 5.33 39.06 -5.76
N ASP A 856 5.68 40.22 -5.19
CA ASP A 856 4.86 40.88 -4.16
C ASP A 856 3.65 41.62 -4.73
N ASN A 857 3.64 41.90 -6.05
CA ASN A 857 2.55 42.62 -6.73
C ASN A 857 1.72 41.75 -7.68
N ALA A 858 1.79 40.42 -7.54
CA ALA A 858 1.04 39.46 -8.35
C ALA A 858 -0.26 39.01 -7.64
N GLU A 859 -1.43 39.37 -8.16
CA GLU A 859 -2.75 38.88 -7.71
C GLU A 859 -3.56 38.32 -8.89
N GLY A 860 -3.89 37.02 -8.87
CA GLY A 860 -4.71 36.36 -9.90
C GLY A 860 -4.04 36.21 -11.27
N PHE A 861 -4.84 36.18 -12.35
CA PHE A 861 -4.36 36.08 -13.74
C PHE A 861 -3.86 37.43 -14.33
N GLY A 862 -3.64 38.46 -13.49
CA GLY A 862 -3.24 39.79 -13.94
C GLY A 862 -2.23 40.48 -13.00
N LEU A 863 -1.54 41.50 -13.54
CA LEU A 863 -0.73 42.45 -12.77
C LEU A 863 -1.61 43.67 -12.43
N ARG A 864 -1.44 44.25 -11.24
CA ARG A 864 -2.03 45.56 -10.88
C ARG A 864 -1.47 46.70 -11.73
#